data_AF-A0A7Z0SIJ3-F1
#
_entry.id   AF-A0A7Z0SIJ3-F1
#
_cell.length_a   1.000
_cell.length_b   1.000
_cell.length_c   1.000
_cell.angle_alpha   90.00
_cell.angle_beta   90.00
_cell.angle_gamma   90.00
#
_symmetry.space_group_name_H-M   'P 1'
#
loop_
_entity.id
_entity.type
_entity.pdbx_description
1 polymer ?
#
loop_
_entity_poly.entity_id
_entity_poly.type
_entity_poly.pdbx_seq_one_letter_code
_entity_poly.pdbx_strand_id
1 'polypeptide(L)'
;MLHALYFLLLLCITALPAAAQEASTCSPSPLGQPCSQSGLAIASGAEPSLNLGADNPIHIATGNKYQQETDLPANPSAAGIEIVRHYNSQDRRTSALGPGWNLSYDTRLFQVGRRWQIVQADGSRISFSGPGKQPLANRHGVLKPDGEYWLWNWPNGRQLWFDADGYLLRLVASPEFRLDIRRHQQPGPLKGMISSVHNGHGHSLRFNYVVINGRAYLDYADSAWGRFHYQYESVDTAAPSGAQRLASMTRPDGMQRRYLYEAELQAGNATALTGMAIVSADQQHSLRTNTWAYDKHGRAVLSVRGDLDSQADAVSIVYARPATPQKDGLTLVTDRHQRQTRFITAIRGGKYVLTQVAGAGCLGCAAPGSQASYDEHGRLLDINGTQIQRNDSGAIIGLQALVTGWPQLSFNYRADGRRTAWSSTATGTEHISYNTQSLPARRLWANGDSVSYEYDTQKRPIRLVEKNAHHTQESGMQWRGGLLTRIHHPNETEIRQYDQQGRLAQRKIERISAHSDTRLRYTESFEYDDKHRLTTHHLPEGGSLDYRWDKHGRLTAIHWRDAQGQRHIVINSTAGQNGYCHGNGLCMNTALDHQGQARRLTLAQGLHPLWTQHQGYDNQGRMQYETHAIPAYEHGVSYRYVYDDSSRLIAAQGDVLPTSTIPNSNDTLWYAWNDDGSLAASRKGNTTYRPAPRRDASGLPLALDENDVTYGPNRRLVKVQRQGKILASYTHNAFGHRISKRSAQASTNYFYLHNQLLAEGRKTALAAGSQPGISRRYIYAGLVPVGLIDYPALPSDSAQLYAVHADLIGAPRLVTDVNQKIRWLASYSPTGAATQLAGDLTLDLRLPGQVFDAETGWHDNLLRTYLPQSGQYLEPDPLGPVPGNQALGYANQQPRRYADPLGLLLFAFDGTRNSPDTRSNIWKMSQTYRDGPVFYHSGPGNSLYTNWDAIAAWQAGRIVENQWRSLLNALEQSGSLTSHLPIDIIGYSRGAALARHFGNLVSQHVEQGLFSYNDRLRGLITACVDLRFMGLFDTVAQFGIAGSDNANYDLTIAPAWEWVAHAVALHERRWLFPLVSAADTQGNNIIEAPFIGAHADIGGGVLQDDAGQAFPAGDLADVALNWMLWQARAASLRFNNGPASDHEISNPVLHDERSTLLRSIQDGDRSIQTGAGTLLHNYQHEHEKLGGRQRAETEKLIQRPDDWRSSAGADVGLVDMSGYAEWLQNELGWRV
;
A
#
# COMPACT_ATOMS: atom_id res chain seq x y z
N MET A 1 -54.50 69.99 0.17
CA MET A 1 -55.44 69.53 -0.88
C MET A 1 -55.11 68.08 -1.23
N LEU A 2 -56.03 67.16 -1.54
CA LEU A 2 -57.44 67.00 -1.12
C LEU A 2 -57.92 65.62 -1.64
N HIS A 3 -58.37 64.69 -0.77
CA HIS A 3 -59.36 63.62 -1.06
C HIS A 3 -58.99 62.52 -2.11
N ALA A 4 -59.68 61.36 -2.25
CA ALA A 4 -60.41 60.51 -1.27
C ALA A 4 -60.74 59.09 -1.84
N LEU A 5 -60.83 58.11 -0.94
CA LEU A 5 -61.70 56.90 -0.85
C LEU A 5 -62.24 56.10 -2.09
N TYR A 6 -62.05 54.76 -2.01
CA TYR A 6 -63.05 53.64 -2.10
C TYR A 6 -63.51 52.94 -3.43
N PHE A 7 -63.41 51.58 -3.41
CA PHE A 7 -64.41 50.50 -3.71
C PHE A 7 -65.14 50.41 -5.09
N LEU A 8 -65.77 49.29 -5.54
CA LEU A 8 -65.53 47.81 -5.51
C LEU A 8 -66.66 47.08 -6.33
N LEU A 9 -66.52 45.77 -6.65
CA LEU A 9 -67.46 44.81 -7.29
C LEU A 9 -67.78 45.01 -8.80
N LEU A 10 -67.63 44.02 -9.72
CA LEU A 10 -68.26 42.68 -9.92
C LEU A 10 -69.71 42.76 -10.46
N LEU A 11 -70.21 41.99 -11.45
CA LEU A 11 -69.78 40.79 -12.24
C LEU A 11 -70.22 40.97 -13.75
N CYS A 12 -70.31 40.04 -14.73
CA CYS A 12 -70.21 38.57 -14.86
C CYS A 12 -69.95 38.13 -16.34
N ILE A 13 -69.33 36.97 -16.61
CA ILE A 13 -69.58 36.01 -17.73
C ILE A 13 -68.63 34.78 -17.58
N THR A 14 -69.02 33.60 -18.09
CA THR A 14 -68.35 32.31 -17.83
C THR A 14 -67.67 31.68 -19.06
N ALA A 15 -66.50 31.06 -18.84
CA ALA A 15 -65.88 30.07 -19.72
C ALA A 15 -65.00 29.10 -18.89
N LEU A 16 -64.93 27.83 -19.30
CA LEU A 16 -64.10 26.76 -18.70
C LEU A 16 -63.06 26.26 -19.76
N PRO A 17 -62.03 25.49 -19.39
CA PRO A 17 -60.91 25.98 -18.61
C PRO A 17 -59.57 25.73 -19.33
N ALA A 18 -58.73 26.75 -19.47
CA ALA A 18 -57.33 26.55 -19.89
C ALA A 18 -56.48 26.17 -18.67
N ALA A 19 -55.67 25.12 -18.79
CA ALA A 19 -54.83 24.64 -17.69
C ALA A 19 -53.75 25.67 -17.30
N ALA A 20 -53.48 25.80 -16.01
CA ALA A 20 -52.41 26.66 -15.52
C ALA A 20 -51.03 26.14 -15.96
N GLN A 21 -50.15 27.05 -16.37
CA GLN A 21 -48.75 26.74 -16.66
C GLN A 21 -47.86 27.41 -15.60
N GLU A 22 -47.10 26.60 -14.86
CA GLU A 22 -46.36 27.06 -13.68
C GLU A 22 -45.21 28.00 -14.03
N ALA A 23 -45.03 29.05 -13.24
CA ALA A 23 -43.85 29.92 -13.32
C ALA A 23 -42.63 29.22 -12.70
N SER A 24 -42.01 28.31 -13.48
CA SER A 24 -40.92 27.44 -13.04
C SER A 24 -39.67 28.23 -12.59
N THR A 25 -39.51 28.40 -11.28
CA THR A 25 -38.31 29.03 -10.71
C THR A 25 -37.12 28.07 -10.75
N CYS A 26 -36.00 28.53 -11.32
CA CYS A 26 -34.85 27.65 -11.58
C CYS A 26 -34.06 27.34 -10.29
N SER A 27 -34.01 26.06 -9.93
CA SER A 27 -33.10 25.47 -8.94
C SER A 27 -31.89 24.80 -9.62
N PRO A 28 -30.83 24.41 -8.89
CA PRO A 28 -29.86 23.43 -9.40
C PRO A 28 -30.55 22.11 -9.82
N SER A 29 -29.93 21.37 -10.72
CA SER A 29 -30.53 20.20 -11.36
C SER A 29 -30.69 19.01 -10.39
N PRO A 30 -31.77 18.21 -10.49
CA PRO A 30 -32.03 17.10 -9.56
C PRO A 30 -31.04 15.92 -9.62
N LEU A 31 -30.07 15.94 -10.56
CA LEU A 31 -29.10 14.85 -10.79
C LEU A 31 -28.09 14.64 -9.64
N GLY A 32 -27.90 15.66 -8.79
CA GLY A 32 -26.95 15.64 -7.67
C GLY A 32 -25.47 15.71 -8.09
N GLN A 33 -24.59 15.34 -7.17
CA GLN A 33 -23.24 14.87 -7.49
C GLN A 33 -23.30 13.33 -7.45
N PRO A 34 -22.68 12.61 -8.40
CA PRO A 34 -22.42 11.20 -8.20
C PRO A 34 -21.41 11.01 -7.07
N CYS A 35 -21.26 9.78 -6.60
CA CYS A 35 -20.45 9.44 -5.42
C CYS A 35 -18.94 9.38 -5.72
N SER A 36 -18.49 10.10 -6.76
CA SER A 36 -17.12 10.07 -7.29
C SER A 36 -16.18 11.02 -6.54
N GLN A 37 -14.88 10.82 -6.76
CA GLN A 37 -13.82 11.75 -6.37
C GLN A 37 -13.31 12.52 -7.62
N SER A 38 -12.38 13.45 -7.43
CA SER A 38 -11.86 14.35 -8.49
C SER A 38 -11.36 13.63 -9.74
N GLY A 39 -11.64 14.22 -10.90
CA GLY A 39 -11.02 13.89 -12.19
C GLY A 39 -10.24 15.08 -12.79
N LEU A 40 -9.95 15.03 -14.09
CA LEU A 40 -9.27 16.12 -14.78
C LEU A 40 -10.16 17.37 -14.90
N ALA A 41 -11.28 17.27 -15.63
CA ALA A 41 -12.25 18.35 -15.79
C ALA A 41 -13.48 18.20 -14.86
N ILE A 42 -13.38 17.35 -13.83
CA ILE A 42 -14.34 17.21 -12.73
C ILE A 42 -13.71 17.85 -11.50
N ALA A 43 -14.19 19.04 -11.11
CA ALA A 43 -13.85 19.64 -9.84
C ALA A 43 -14.39 18.77 -8.71
N SER A 44 -13.50 18.30 -7.84
CA SER A 44 -13.89 17.77 -6.53
C SER A 44 -14.67 18.83 -5.75
N GLY A 45 -15.42 18.37 -4.75
CA GLY A 45 -15.74 19.27 -3.64
C GLY A 45 -14.43 19.78 -3.03
N ALA A 46 -14.27 21.10 -2.90
CA ALA A 46 -13.22 21.73 -2.09
C ALA A 46 -13.47 21.52 -0.57
N GLU A 47 -14.07 20.38 -0.24
CA GLU A 47 -14.99 20.17 0.87
C GLU A 47 -15.06 18.67 1.17
N PRO A 48 -14.65 18.22 2.35
CA PRO A 48 -14.92 16.87 2.81
C PRO A 48 -16.43 16.59 2.77
N SER A 49 -16.80 15.39 2.33
CA SER A 49 -18.19 14.95 2.24
C SER A 49 -18.31 13.48 2.58
N LEU A 50 -19.42 13.09 3.21
CA LEU A 50 -19.71 11.70 3.49
C LEU A 50 -20.11 10.99 2.19
N ASN A 51 -19.78 9.70 2.10
CA ASN A 51 -20.17 8.85 0.98
C ASN A 51 -21.72 8.82 0.84
N LEU A 52 -22.22 9.40 -0.24
CA LEU A 52 -23.64 9.37 -0.62
C LEU A 52 -23.99 8.15 -1.50
N GLY A 53 -23.09 7.19 -1.63
CA GLY A 53 -23.28 5.96 -2.40
C GLY A 53 -23.77 4.78 -1.56
N ALA A 54 -24.27 3.77 -2.27
CA ALA A 54 -24.43 2.39 -1.83
C ALA A 54 -23.91 1.47 -2.95
N ASP A 55 -23.21 0.41 -2.56
CA ASP A 55 -22.49 -0.54 -3.40
C ASP A 55 -21.77 0.14 -4.59
N ASN A 56 -21.99 -0.33 -5.82
CA ASN A 56 -21.30 0.09 -7.02
C ASN A 56 -22.05 1.30 -7.61
N PRO A 57 -21.52 2.52 -7.48
CA PRO A 57 -22.16 3.52 -6.62
C PRO A 57 -23.53 4.00 -7.11
N ILE A 58 -24.57 3.65 -6.34
CA ILE A 58 -25.92 4.20 -6.46
C ILE A 58 -26.07 5.35 -5.45
N HIS A 59 -26.35 6.56 -5.93
CA HIS A 59 -26.52 7.74 -5.08
C HIS A 59 -27.80 7.66 -4.24
N ILE A 60 -27.65 7.47 -2.92
CA ILE A 60 -28.72 7.10 -1.99
C ILE A 60 -29.83 8.14 -1.83
N ALA A 61 -29.64 9.40 -2.25
CA ALA A 61 -30.69 10.43 -2.17
C ALA A 61 -31.54 10.54 -3.47
N THR A 62 -31.03 10.08 -4.61
CA THR A 62 -31.68 10.27 -5.93
C THR A 62 -31.89 8.98 -6.72
N GLY A 63 -31.18 7.90 -6.40
CA GLY A 63 -31.14 6.67 -7.19
C GLY A 63 -30.39 6.76 -8.51
N ASN A 64 -29.49 7.74 -8.64
CA ASN A 64 -28.57 7.81 -9.76
C ASN A 64 -27.51 6.72 -9.66
N LYS A 65 -27.48 5.76 -10.60
CA LYS A 65 -26.36 4.83 -10.74
C LYS A 65 -25.24 5.54 -11.51
N TYR A 66 -24.09 5.68 -10.87
CA TYR A 66 -22.86 6.15 -11.50
C TYR A 66 -21.94 4.96 -11.80
N GLN A 67 -21.30 4.95 -12.97
CA GLN A 67 -20.15 4.08 -13.23
C GLN A 67 -19.00 4.95 -13.72
N GLN A 68 -17.79 4.64 -13.28
CA GLN A 68 -16.57 5.11 -13.93
C GLN A 68 -15.91 3.90 -14.59
N GLU A 69 -15.76 3.96 -15.90
CA GLU A 69 -15.01 2.98 -16.67
C GLU A 69 -13.73 3.64 -17.16
N THR A 70 -12.65 2.90 -17.01
CA THR A 70 -11.31 3.40 -17.20
C THR A 70 -10.69 2.59 -18.34
N ASP A 71 -10.83 3.08 -19.56
CA ASP A 71 -10.24 2.45 -20.75
C ASP A 71 -8.76 2.80 -20.81
N LEU A 72 -8.55 4.11 -20.69
CA LEU A 72 -7.27 4.76 -20.52
C LEU A 72 -7.37 5.62 -19.27
N PRO A 73 -6.65 5.27 -18.21
CA PRO A 73 -6.45 6.22 -17.12
C PRO A 73 -5.33 7.26 -17.48
N ALA A 74 -5.01 8.20 -16.59
CA ALA A 74 -3.65 8.77 -16.26
C ALA A 74 -2.50 8.03 -15.23
N ASN A 75 -1.50 8.87 -15.74
CA ASN A 75 -0.05 8.80 -16.01
C ASN A 75 0.55 10.20 -15.62
N PRO A 76 1.70 10.35 -14.92
CA PRO A 76 1.99 11.52 -14.07
C PRO A 76 3.13 12.46 -14.50
N SER A 77 4.12 12.03 -15.29
CA SER A 77 5.10 12.92 -15.97
C SER A 77 4.42 14.10 -16.70
N ALA A 78 3.15 13.96 -17.01
CA ALA A 78 2.77 13.86 -18.39
C ALA A 78 1.28 14.17 -18.56
N ALA A 79 0.86 15.13 -17.77
CA ALA A 79 -0.31 14.88 -16.97
C ALA A 79 -1.59 15.32 -17.71
N GLY A 80 -2.58 14.44 -17.81
CA GLY A 80 -3.93 14.80 -18.25
C GLY A 80 -4.42 14.23 -19.58
N ILE A 81 -3.74 13.22 -20.13
CA ILE A 81 -4.34 12.38 -21.16
C ILE A 81 -4.86 11.09 -20.53
N GLU A 82 -6.13 10.81 -20.84
CA GLU A 82 -6.91 9.68 -20.37
C GLU A 82 -8.15 9.50 -21.27
N ILE A 83 -8.75 8.32 -21.26
CA ILE A 83 -10.07 8.00 -21.80
C ILE A 83 -10.83 7.34 -20.65
N VAL A 84 -11.24 8.17 -19.70
CA VAL A 84 -12.16 7.79 -18.63
C VAL A 84 -13.58 8.10 -19.11
N ARG A 85 -14.45 7.09 -19.01
CA ARG A 85 -15.87 7.15 -19.34
C ARG A 85 -16.70 7.19 -18.08
N HIS A 86 -17.64 8.12 -18.03
CA HIS A 86 -18.53 8.33 -16.90
C HIS A 86 -19.96 8.00 -17.32
N TYR A 87 -20.55 6.96 -16.74
CA TYR A 87 -21.98 6.69 -16.83
C TYR A 87 -22.71 7.38 -15.70
N ASN A 88 -23.83 8.01 -16.00
CA ASN A 88 -24.75 8.61 -15.04
C ASN A 88 -26.18 8.29 -15.49
N SER A 89 -26.86 7.39 -14.77
CA SER A 89 -28.18 6.86 -15.20
C SER A 89 -29.31 7.89 -15.25
N GLN A 90 -29.06 9.11 -14.75
CA GLN A 90 -30.00 10.21 -14.77
C GLN A 90 -29.58 11.35 -15.73
N ASP A 91 -28.34 11.34 -16.25
CA ASP A 91 -27.88 12.35 -17.21
C ASP A 91 -28.46 12.10 -18.60
N ARG A 92 -29.47 12.90 -18.95
CA ARG A 92 -30.18 12.83 -20.23
C ARG A 92 -29.42 13.48 -21.39
N ARG A 93 -28.15 13.84 -21.22
CA ARG A 93 -27.27 14.21 -22.35
C ARG A 93 -27.08 13.00 -23.26
N THR A 94 -27.05 13.26 -24.56
CA THR A 94 -26.48 12.34 -25.54
C THR A 94 -25.05 12.80 -25.81
N SER A 95 -24.08 11.93 -25.56
CA SER A 95 -22.70 12.11 -26.02
C SER A 95 -22.44 11.21 -27.23
N ALA A 96 -21.21 11.24 -27.75
CA ALA A 96 -20.77 10.26 -28.74
C ALA A 96 -20.69 8.82 -28.21
N LEU A 97 -20.71 8.61 -26.88
CA LEU A 97 -20.84 7.29 -26.24
C LEU A 97 -22.31 6.88 -26.04
N GLY A 98 -23.27 7.64 -26.58
CA GLY A 98 -24.70 7.39 -26.43
C GLY A 98 -25.30 7.99 -25.15
N PRO A 99 -26.48 7.51 -24.72
CA PRO A 99 -27.17 8.01 -23.52
C PRO A 99 -26.44 7.68 -22.21
N GLY A 100 -26.39 8.64 -21.28
CA GLY A 100 -25.87 8.48 -19.92
C GLY A 100 -24.33 8.39 -19.81
N TRP A 101 -23.63 7.91 -20.84
CA TRP A 101 -22.17 7.92 -20.92
C TRP A 101 -21.63 9.28 -21.39
N ASN A 102 -20.50 9.72 -20.85
CA ASN A 102 -19.73 10.90 -21.26
C ASN A 102 -18.22 10.64 -21.10
N LEU A 103 -17.34 11.35 -21.81
CA LEU A 103 -15.89 11.33 -21.56
C LEU A 103 -15.50 12.35 -20.48
N SER A 104 -14.34 12.14 -19.82
CA SER A 104 -13.69 13.12 -18.93
C SER A 104 -13.54 14.53 -19.56
N TYR A 105 -13.52 14.60 -20.90
CA TYR A 105 -13.43 15.83 -21.70
C TYR A 105 -14.77 16.49 -22.05
N ASP A 106 -15.92 15.89 -21.72
CA ASP A 106 -17.27 16.41 -22.03
C ASP A 106 -17.87 17.27 -20.91
N THR A 107 -17.01 17.80 -20.02
CA THR A 107 -17.37 18.97 -19.21
C THR A 107 -17.73 20.14 -20.14
N ARG A 108 -18.92 20.73 -19.98
CA ARG A 108 -19.49 21.72 -20.91
C ARG A 108 -20.21 22.86 -20.17
N LEU A 109 -19.99 24.08 -20.64
CA LEU A 109 -20.69 25.30 -20.22
C LEU A 109 -22.02 25.45 -20.99
N PHE A 110 -23.05 25.93 -20.31
CA PHE A 110 -24.37 26.23 -20.86
C PHE A 110 -24.88 27.57 -20.31
N GLN A 111 -25.60 28.34 -21.13
CA GLN A 111 -26.40 29.47 -20.66
C GLN A 111 -27.83 29.01 -20.40
N VAL A 112 -28.28 29.06 -19.15
CA VAL A 112 -29.62 28.65 -18.73
C VAL A 112 -30.38 29.88 -18.22
N GLY A 113 -31.15 30.49 -19.13
CA GLY A 113 -31.89 31.74 -18.87
C GLY A 113 -30.97 32.92 -18.58
N ARG A 114 -30.87 33.31 -17.30
CA ARG A 114 -29.98 34.39 -16.82
C ARG A 114 -28.75 33.90 -16.04
N ARG A 115 -28.50 32.58 -16.01
CA ARG A 115 -27.39 31.95 -15.29
C ARG A 115 -26.47 31.19 -16.24
N TRP A 116 -25.23 31.00 -15.83
CA TRP A 116 -24.28 30.10 -16.47
C TRP A 116 -24.20 28.79 -15.68
N GLN A 117 -24.11 27.67 -16.36
CA GLN A 117 -24.04 26.34 -15.74
C GLN A 117 -22.97 25.50 -16.42
N ILE A 118 -21.99 25.03 -15.65
CA ILE A 118 -21.06 23.99 -16.09
C ILE A 118 -21.65 22.64 -15.68
N VAL A 119 -21.77 21.73 -16.65
CA VAL A 119 -22.07 20.32 -16.44
C VAL A 119 -20.76 19.57 -16.60
N GLN A 120 -20.34 18.82 -15.60
CA GLN A 120 -19.06 18.10 -15.63
C GLN A 120 -19.20 16.74 -16.34
N ALA A 121 -18.09 16.10 -16.64
CA ALA A 121 -18.06 14.77 -17.28
C ALA A 121 -18.90 13.71 -16.51
N ASP A 122 -18.85 13.74 -15.17
CA ASP A 122 -19.64 12.87 -14.29
C ASP A 122 -21.16 13.18 -14.25
N GLY A 123 -21.61 14.23 -14.96
CA GLY A 123 -22.99 14.71 -14.99
C GLY A 123 -23.37 15.68 -13.87
N SER A 124 -22.48 15.91 -12.88
CA SER A 124 -22.68 16.90 -11.82
C SER A 124 -22.70 18.33 -12.36
N ARG A 125 -23.32 19.27 -11.64
CA ARG A 125 -23.61 20.61 -12.18
C ARG A 125 -23.27 21.74 -11.22
N ILE A 126 -22.45 22.68 -11.70
CA ILE A 126 -22.01 23.89 -11.01
C ILE A 126 -22.67 25.09 -11.69
N SER A 127 -23.30 25.98 -10.93
CA SER A 127 -24.01 27.15 -11.48
C SER A 127 -23.43 28.46 -10.98
N PHE A 128 -23.30 29.43 -11.88
CA PHE A 128 -22.84 30.79 -11.62
C PHE A 128 -23.96 31.79 -11.94
N SER A 129 -24.20 32.73 -11.04
CA SER A 129 -25.33 33.65 -11.12
C SER A 129 -24.93 35.04 -10.62
N GLY A 130 -25.43 36.07 -11.29
CA GLY A 130 -25.18 37.46 -10.94
C GLY A 130 -26.03 38.43 -11.78
N PRO A 131 -25.92 39.75 -11.54
CA PRO A 131 -26.67 40.76 -12.28
C PRO A 131 -26.30 40.77 -13.76
N GLY A 132 -27.25 41.13 -14.64
CA GLY A 132 -26.95 41.40 -16.06
C GLY A 132 -26.40 40.24 -16.90
N LYS A 133 -26.53 38.97 -16.47
CA LYS A 133 -25.82 37.78 -17.01
C LYS A 133 -24.31 37.70 -16.69
N GLN A 134 -23.76 38.61 -15.88
CA GLN A 134 -22.42 38.48 -15.33
C GLN A 134 -22.40 37.34 -14.29
N PRO A 135 -21.54 36.32 -14.42
CA PRO A 135 -21.32 35.34 -13.36
C PRO A 135 -20.55 35.96 -12.18
N LEU A 136 -20.95 35.64 -10.95
CA LEU A 136 -20.17 35.92 -9.74
C LEU A 136 -19.32 34.71 -9.36
N ALA A 137 -18.23 34.95 -8.63
CA ALA A 137 -17.40 33.92 -8.02
C ALA A 137 -18.19 33.07 -7.02
N ASN A 138 -17.83 31.79 -6.89
CA ASN A 138 -18.39 30.87 -5.88
C ASN A 138 -17.29 29.92 -5.36
N ARG A 139 -17.63 29.00 -4.44
CA ARG A 139 -16.66 28.03 -3.86
C ARG A 139 -15.98 27.09 -4.87
N HIS A 140 -16.52 26.96 -6.08
CA HIS A 140 -15.94 26.17 -7.16
C HIS A 140 -15.07 27.03 -8.10
N GLY A 141 -14.95 28.34 -7.85
CA GLY A 141 -14.06 29.24 -8.57
C GLY A 141 -14.73 30.48 -9.16
N VAL A 142 -14.03 31.12 -10.09
CA VAL A 142 -14.48 32.31 -10.83
C VAL A 142 -14.68 31.95 -12.29
N LEU A 143 -15.92 32.04 -12.78
CA LEU A 143 -16.20 32.06 -14.22
C LEU A 143 -16.18 33.51 -14.71
N LYS A 144 -15.56 33.80 -15.85
CA LYS A 144 -15.52 35.12 -16.49
C LYS A 144 -15.33 35.02 -18.02
N PRO A 145 -15.69 36.03 -18.83
CA PRO A 145 -15.26 36.10 -20.22
C PRO A 145 -13.74 36.35 -20.32
N ASP A 146 -13.14 35.86 -21.40
CA ASP A 146 -11.70 35.91 -21.70
C ASP A 146 -11.51 36.01 -23.23
N GLY A 147 -11.69 37.22 -23.78
CA GLY A 147 -11.82 37.43 -25.23
C GLY A 147 -13.11 36.80 -25.77
N GLU A 148 -12.99 35.93 -26.77
CA GLU A 148 -14.11 35.16 -27.33
C GLU A 148 -14.46 33.91 -26.51
N TYR A 149 -13.67 33.59 -25.47
CA TYR A 149 -13.79 32.39 -24.65
C TYR A 149 -14.41 32.68 -23.27
N TRP A 150 -14.79 31.61 -22.57
CA TRP A 150 -15.17 31.65 -21.16
C TRP A 150 -14.13 30.92 -20.30
N LEU A 151 -13.56 31.62 -19.33
CA LEU A 151 -12.53 31.10 -18.42
C LEU A 151 -13.10 30.83 -17.03
N TRP A 152 -12.95 29.60 -16.56
CA TRP A 152 -13.27 29.16 -15.19
C TRP A 152 -11.99 28.85 -14.40
N ASN A 153 -11.66 29.70 -13.43
CA ASN A 153 -10.53 29.55 -12.51
C ASN A 153 -10.99 28.88 -11.20
N TRP A 154 -10.52 27.66 -10.91
CA TRP A 154 -10.76 26.92 -9.66
C TRP A 154 -9.98 27.53 -8.48
N PRO A 155 -10.39 27.31 -7.21
CA PRO A 155 -9.70 27.86 -6.05
C PRO A 155 -8.26 27.34 -5.85
N ASN A 156 -7.93 26.17 -6.40
CA ASN A 156 -6.60 25.58 -6.35
C ASN A 156 -5.66 26.05 -7.47
N GLY A 157 -6.07 27.05 -8.26
CA GLY A 157 -5.28 27.59 -9.37
C GLY A 157 -5.48 26.87 -10.72
N ARG A 158 -6.24 25.76 -10.78
CA ARG A 158 -6.60 25.12 -12.06
C ARG A 158 -7.52 26.03 -12.87
N GLN A 159 -7.37 26.06 -14.19
CA GLN A 159 -8.06 26.96 -15.11
C GLN A 159 -8.63 26.19 -16.30
N LEU A 160 -9.90 26.40 -16.65
CA LEU A 160 -10.59 25.76 -17.78
C LEU A 160 -11.15 26.81 -18.74
N TRP A 161 -10.97 26.64 -20.06
CA TRP A 161 -11.54 27.53 -21.09
C TRP A 161 -12.59 26.81 -21.94
N PHE A 162 -13.68 27.51 -22.23
CA PHE A 162 -14.79 27.05 -23.07
C PHE A 162 -15.00 27.97 -24.28
N ASP A 163 -15.48 27.42 -25.40
CA ASP A 163 -15.90 28.20 -26.59
C ASP A 163 -17.29 28.86 -26.44
N ALA A 164 -17.71 29.58 -27.48
CA ALA A 164 -19.01 30.26 -27.52
C ALA A 164 -20.22 29.30 -27.58
N ASP A 165 -20.05 28.08 -28.11
CA ASP A 165 -21.03 26.99 -28.02
C ASP A 165 -20.97 26.25 -26.66
N GLY A 166 -20.02 26.65 -25.79
CA GLY A 166 -19.82 26.19 -24.43
C GLY A 166 -18.93 24.94 -24.28
N TYR A 167 -18.32 24.41 -25.34
CA TYR A 167 -17.48 23.22 -25.24
C TYR A 167 -16.12 23.52 -24.62
N LEU A 168 -15.58 22.59 -23.80
CA LEU A 168 -14.25 22.71 -23.21
C LEU A 168 -13.16 22.63 -24.30
N LEU A 169 -12.25 23.61 -24.30
CA LEU A 169 -11.11 23.76 -25.22
C LEU A 169 -9.74 23.73 -24.54
N ARG A 170 -9.62 24.04 -23.24
CA ARG A 170 -8.30 24.04 -22.54
C ARG A 170 -8.46 23.76 -21.05
N LEU A 171 -7.47 23.13 -20.45
CA LEU A 171 -7.31 22.95 -19.02
C LEU A 171 -5.84 23.17 -18.60
N VAL A 172 -5.57 24.00 -17.60
CA VAL A 172 -4.23 24.26 -17.03
C VAL A 172 -4.28 24.02 -15.53
N ALA A 173 -3.32 23.32 -14.93
CA ALA A 173 -3.27 23.05 -13.48
C ALA A 173 -1.97 23.50 -12.78
N SER A 174 -0.91 23.75 -13.56
CA SER A 174 0.39 24.32 -13.18
C SER A 174 1.06 24.81 -14.47
N PRO A 175 2.25 25.46 -14.43
CA PRO A 175 3.01 25.76 -15.65
C PRO A 175 3.30 24.49 -16.48
N GLU A 176 3.73 23.40 -15.83
CA GLU A 176 3.97 22.08 -16.44
C GLU A 176 2.67 21.40 -16.97
N PHE A 177 1.53 21.65 -16.31
CA PHE A 177 0.26 21.01 -16.64
C PHE A 177 -0.60 21.95 -17.49
N ARG A 178 -0.52 21.79 -18.82
CA ARG A 178 -1.46 22.38 -19.80
C ARG A 178 -1.96 21.37 -20.83
N LEU A 179 -3.28 21.33 -21.04
CA LEU A 179 -4.03 20.46 -21.96
C LEU A 179 -4.91 21.32 -22.90
N ASP A 180 -4.96 21.04 -24.20
CA ASP A 180 -5.75 21.76 -25.21
C ASP A 180 -6.62 20.78 -26.02
N ILE A 181 -7.95 20.92 -25.96
CA ILE A 181 -8.93 20.06 -26.64
C ILE A 181 -9.35 20.71 -27.97
N ARG A 182 -9.11 20.01 -29.09
CA ARG A 182 -9.57 20.43 -30.43
C ARG A 182 -10.89 19.75 -30.77
N ARG A 183 -11.81 20.50 -31.38
CA ARG A 183 -13.16 20.04 -31.74
C ARG A 183 -13.49 20.36 -33.19
N HIS A 184 -14.28 19.51 -33.85
CA HIS A 184 -14.72 19.71 -35.23
C HIS A 184 -15.62 20.96 -35.34
N GLN A 185 -15.21 21.93 -36.16
CA GLN A 185 -15.92 23.21 -36.33
C GLN A 185 -16.90 23.23 -37.50
N GLN A 186 -16.74 22.33 -38.46
CA GLN A 186 -17.54 22.31 -39.70
C GLN A 186 -19.00 21.93 -39.42
N PRO A 187 -19.99 22.56 -40.09
CA PRO A 187 -21.39 22.17 -39.97
C PRO A 187 -21.63 20.72 -40.41
N GLY A 188 -22.30 19.93 -39.57
CA GLY A 188 -22.61 18.52 -39.83
C GLY A 188 -22.71 17.70 -38.53
N PRO A 189 -22.90 16.38 -38.62
CA PRO A 189 -23.07 15.49 -37.46
C PRO A 189 -21.92 15.51 -36.45
N LEU A 190 -20.73 15.95 -36.86
CA LEU A 190 -19.52 16.01 -36.05
C LEU A 190 -19.35 17.35 -35.28
N LYS A 191 -20.16 18.40 -35.52
CA LYS A 191 -19.86 19.73 -34.97
C LYS A 191 -19.81 19.72 -33.44
N GLY A 192 -18.67 20.13 -32.87
CA GLY A 192 -18.40 20.14 -31.43
C GLY A 192 -17.88 18.82 -30.85
N MET A 193 -17.86 17.73 -31.63
CA MET A 193 -17.17 16.50 -31.23
C MET A 193 -15.66 16.73 -31.14
N ILE A 194 -15.00 16.03 -30.23
CA ILE A 194 -13.56 16.12 -30.00
C ILE A 194 -12.85 15.54 -31.22
N SER A 195 -12.06 16.31 -31.95
CA SER A 195 -11.21 15.69 -32.98
C SER A 195 -9.94 15.12 -32.35
N SER A 196 -9.40 15.80 -31.34
CA SER A 196 -8.15 15.42 -30.67
C SER A 196 -7.90 16.18 -29.37
N VAL A 197 -7.09 15.63 -28.46
CA VAL A 197 -6.73 16.25 -27.17
C VAL A 197 -5.21 16.32 -27.03
N HIS A 198 -4.69 17.54 -26.87
CA HIS A 198 -3.28 17.93 -27.01
C HIS A 198 -2.69 18.45 -25.70
N ASN A 199 -1.37 18.68 -25.66
CA ASN A 199 -0.70 19.26 -24.48
C ASN A 199 0.48 20.20 -24.78
N GLY A 200 1.10 20.73 -23.72
CA GLY A 200 2.30 21.56 -23.77
C GLY A 200 3.63 20.87 -24.12
N HIS A 201 3.68 19.54 -24.27
CA HIS A 201 4.91 18.75 -24.42
C HIS A 201 4.91 17.79 -25.65
N GLY A 202 3.92 17.89 -26.56
CA GLY A 202 3.93 17.22 -27.89
C GLY A 202 2.78 16.24 -28.23
N HIS A 203 1.89 15.93 -27.30
CA HIS A 203 1.06 14.71 -27.32
C HIS A 203 -0.42 14.94 -27.74
N SER A 204 -0.89 14.40 -28.88
CA SER A 204 -2.32 14.28 -29.29
C SER A 204 -3.05 12.90 -29.15
N LEU A 205 -4.15 12.79 -28.38
CA LEU A 205 -5.16 11.72 -28.61
C LEU A 205 -5.96 12.07 -29.85
N ARG A 206 -6.50 11.08 -30.58
CA ARG A 206 -7.37 11.31 -31.74
C ARG A 206 -8.65 10.47 -31.62
N PHE A 207 -9.79 11.08 -31.90
CA PHE A 207 -11.11 10.45 -31.75
C PHE A 207 -11.80 10.41 -33.12
N ASN A 208 -12.26 9.22 -33.52
CA ASN A 208 -12.87 8.97 -34.82
C ASN A 208 -14.29 8.46 -34.65
N TYR A 209 -15.19 8.88 -35.55
CA TYR A 209 -16.63 8.76 -35.34
C TYR A 209 -17.35 8.10 -36.52
N VAL A 210 -18.21 7.13 -36.23
CA VAL A 210 -19.20 6.60 -37.17
C VAL A 210 -20.49 7.41 -37.08
N VAL A 211 -21.14 7.68 -38.21
CA VAL A 211 -22.43 8.38 -38.24
C VAL A 211 -23.56 7.38 -38.43
N ILE A 212 -24.34 7.16 -37.38
CA ILE A 212 -25.49 6.24 -37.35
C ILE A 212 -26.76 7.09 -37.23
N ASN A 213 -27.71 6.92 -38.16
CA ASN A 213 -28.98 7.66 -38.19
C ASN A 213 -28.81 9.19 -38.05
N GLY A 214 -27.76 9.74 -38.68
CA GLY A 214 -27.44 11.17 -38.66
C GLY A 214 -26.77 11.70 -37.38
N ARG A 215 -26.45 10.84 -36.41
CA ARG A 215 -25.73 11.20 -35.17
C ARG A 215 -24.34 10.58 -35.16
N ALA A 216 -23.36 11.33 -34.66
CA ALA A 216 -22.00 10.84 -34.48
C ALA A 216 -21.87 9.99 -33.20
N TYR A 217 -21.29 8.80 -33.35
CA TYR A 217 -20.91 7.89 -32.27
C TYR A 217 -19.41 7.66 -32.33
N LEU A 218 -18.73 7.58 -31.18
CA LEU A 218 -17.30 7.32 -31.13
C LEU A 218 -17.08 5.88 -31.64
N ASP A 219 -16.43 5.70 -32.78
CA ASP A 219 -16.16 4.37 -33.35
C ASP A 219 -14.89 3.81 -32.71
N TYR A 220 -13.84 4.62 -32.70
CA TYR A 220 -12.63 4.34 -31.95
C TYR A 220 -11.94 5.62 -31.50
N ALA A 221 -11.28 5.52 -30.35
CA ALA A 221 -10.21 6.42 -30.02
C ALA A 221 -8.90 5.80 -30.52
N ASP A 222 -8.21 6.51 -31.40
CA ASP A 222 -6.75 6.41 -31.51
C ASP A 222 -6.17 7.09 -30.27
N SER A 223 -6.38 6.39 -29.16
CA SER A 223 -5.39 6.27 -28.12
C SER A 223 -4.20 5.51 -28.68
N ALA A 224 -3.16 5.57 -27.88
CA ALA A 224 -1.86 5.18 -28.25
C ALA A 224 -1.41 3.93 -27.51
N TRP A 225 -2.04 3.44 -26.43
CA TRP A 225 -1.80 2.03 -26.01
C TRP A 225 -2.33 0.99 -27.05
N GLY A 226 -2.39 1.35 -28.32
CA GLY A 226 -3.27 0.85 -29.36
C GLY A 226 -4.65 1.51 -29.37
N ARG A 227 -5.41 1.17 -30.43
CA ARG A 227 -6.77 1.64 -30.70
C ARG A 227 -7.79 1.04 -29.73
N PHE A 228 -8.62 1.90 -29.14
CA PHE A 228 -9.76 1.50 -28.30
C PHE A 228 -11.04 1.58 -29.13
N HIS A 229 -11.71 0.45 -29.29
CA HIS A 229 -12.91 0.33 -30.12
C HIS A 229 -14.18 0.39 -29.28
N TYR A 230 -15.22 1.05 -29.79
CA TYR A 230 -16.49 1.25 -29.12
C TYR A 230 -17.61 0.72 -30.02
N GLN A 231 -18.31 -0.31 -29.56
CA GLN A 231 -19.39 -0.95 -30.31
C GLN A 231 -20.73 -0.63 -29.68
N TYR A 232 -21.76 -0.54 -30.52
CA TYR A 232 -23.12 -0.16 -30.14
C TYR A 232 -24.10 -1.24 -30.58
N GLU A 233 -25.25 -1.31 -29.91
CA GLU A 233 -26.28 -2.32 -30.21
C GLU A 233 -26.93 -2.15 -31.60
N SER A 234 -27.66 -3.18 -32.05
CA SER A 234 -28.40 -3.13 -33.32
C SER A 234 -29.44 -2.02 -33.33
N VAL A 235 -29.73 -1.51 -34.54
CA VAL A 235 -30.81 -0.55 -34.80
C VAL A 235 -32.17 -1.09 -34.32
N ASP A 236 -32.39 -2.41 -34.42
CA ASP A 236 -33.63 -3.07 -34.00
C ASP A 236 -33.87 -3.07 -32.46
N THR A 237 -32.82 -2.79 -31.69
CA THR A 237 -32.80 -2.75 -30.22
C THR A 237 -32.61 -1.34 -29.64
N ALA A 238 -32.59 -0.31 -30.49
CA ALA A 238 -32.28 1.06 -30.12
C ALA A 238 -33.28 1.66 -29.11
N ALA A 239 -32.80 2.57 -28.24
CA ALA A 239 -33.66 3.27 -27.29
C ALA A 239 -34.72 4.14 -28.00
N PRO A 240 -35.89 4.43 -27.40
CA PRO A 240 -37.01 5.18 -28.02
C PRO A 240 -36.69 6.59 -28.55
N SER A 241 -35.51 7.12 -28.26
CA SER A 241 -34.98 8.38 -28.79
C SER A 241 -34.20 8.22 -30.11
N GLY A 242 -34.16 7.02 -30.69
CA GLY A 242 -33.32 6.65 -31.84
C GLY A 242 -31.82 6.74 -31.53
N ALA A 243 -31.43 6.69 -30.25
CA ALA A 243 -30.04 6.76 -29.82
C ALA A 243 -29.49 5.36 -29.56
N GLN A 244 -28.35 5.05 -30.18
CA GLN A 244 -27.65 3.79 -29.92
C GLN A 244 -27.03 3.78 -28.52
N ARG A 245 -27.10 2.61 -27.88
CA ARG A 245 -26.51 2.33 -26.55
C ARG A 245 -25.15 1.66 -26.75
N LEU A 246 -24.16 2.02 -25.94
CA LEU A 246 -22.80 1.49 -26.03
C LEU A 246 -22.79 0.03 -25.55
N ALA A 247 -22.74 -0.93 -26.46
CA ALA A 247 -22.75 -2.36 -26.17
C ALA A 247 -21.42 -2.85 -25.57
N SER A 248 -20.28 -2.31 -26.04
CA SER A 248 -18.98 -2.66 -25.48
C SER A 248 -17.89 -1.63 -25.74
N MET A 249 -16.85 -1.67 -24.91
CA MET A 249 -15.51 -1.17 -25.24
C MET A 249 -14.58 -2.38 -25.39
N THR A 250 -13.89 -2.48 -26.52
CA THR A 250 -12.84 -3.47 -26.77
C THR A 250 -11.48 -2.80 -26.72
N ARG A 251 -10.64 -3.32 -25.83
CA ARG A 251 -9.28 -2.86 -25.57
C ARG A 251 -8.32 -3.27 -26.69
N PRO A 252 -7.13 -2.65 -26.77
CA PRO A 252 -6.07 -3.04 -27.69
C PRO A 252 -5.62 -4.50 -27.55
N ASP A 253 -5.54 -5.03 -26.33
CA ASP A 253 -5.30 -6.46 -26.02
C ASP A 253 -6.44 -7.41 -26.44
N GLY A 254 -7.54 -6.90 -26.99
CA GLY A 254 -8.68 -7.69 -27.46
C GLY A 254 -9.72 -8.00 -26.39
N MET A 255 -9.42 -7.72 -25.11
CA MET A 255 -10.38 -7.91 -24.03
C MET A 255 -11.51 -6.88 -24.12
N GLN A 256 -12.74 -7.30 -23.82
CA GLN A 256 -13.94 -6.53 -24.10
C GLN A 256 -14.77 -6.34 -22.83
N ARG A 257 -15.02 -5.08 -22.41
CA ARG A 257 -16.07 -4.83 -21.42
C ARG A 257 -17.39 -4.69 -22.14
N ARG A 258 -18.34 -5.57 -21.84
CA ARG A 258 -19.71 -5.51 -22.35
C ARG A 258 -20.63 -4.82 -21.33
N TYR A 259 -21.65 -4.13 -21.86
CA TYR A 259 -22.64 -3.37 -21.12
C TYR A 259 -24.03 -3.94 -21.43
N LEU A 260 -24.80 -4.18 -20.38
CA LEU A 260 -26.08 -4.89 -20.48
C LEU A 260 -27.24 -3.92 -20.25
N TYR A 261 -28.33 -4.12 -20.99
CA TYR A 261 -29.46 -3.21 -21.10
C TYR A 261 -30.80 -3.98 -21.18
N GLU A 262 -31.04 -4.81 -20.16
CA GLU A 262 -32.12 -5.79 -20.03
C GLU A 262 -33.46 -5.13 -19.69
N ALA A 263 -34.48 -5.30 -20.54
CA ALA A 263 -35.74 -4.55 -20.46
C ALA A 263 -36.53 -4.81 -19.16
N GLU A 264 -36.45 -6.04 -18.65
CA GLU A 264 -37.03 -6.52 -17.41
C GLU A 264 -36.42 -5.89 -16.16
N LEU A 265 -35.14 -5.48 -16.22
CA LEU A 265 -34.45 -4.76 -15.14
C LEU A 265 -34.53 -3.23 -15.31
N GLN A 266 -34.81 -2.74 -16.52
CA GLN A 266 -34.92 -1.31 -16.85
C GLN A 266 -36.20 -0.62 -16.37
N ALA A 267 -37.27 -1.36 -16.08
CA ALA A 267 -38.59 -0.83 -15.68
C ALA A 267 -39.12 0.31 -16.60
N GLY A 268 -38.84 0.22 -17.90
CA GLY A 268 -39.20 1.22 -18.91
C GLY A 268 -38.17 2.32 -19.16
N ASN A 269 -37.12 2.46 -18.33
CA ASN A 269 -35.96 3.30 -18.67
C ASN A 269 -35.03 2.55 -19.63
N ALA A 270 -35.36 2.58 -20.91
CA ALA A 270 -34.60 1.94 -21.99
C ALA A 270 -33.13 2.39 -22.13
N THR A 271 -32.64 3.33 -21.30
CA THR A 271 -31.24 3.79 -21.27
C THR A 271 -30.50 3.44 -19.97
N ALA A 272 -31.15 2.71 -19.05
CA ALA A 272 -30.56 2.29 -17.78
C ALA A 272 -29.61 1.10 -18.00
N LEU A 273 -28.37 1.20 -17.51
CA LEU A 273 -27.37 0.13 -17.54
C LEU A 273 -27.71 -0.91 -16.47
N THR A 274 -28.00 -2.15 -16.86
CA THR A 274 -28.49 -3.22 -15.97
C THR A 274 -27.42 -4.24 -15.62
N GLY A 275 -26.23 -4.15 -16.22
CA GLY A 275 -25.08 -4.94 -15.82
C GLY A 275 -23.84 -4.64 -16.64
N MET A 276 -22.74 -5.27 -16.25
CA MET A 276 -21.48 -5.27 -16.99
C MET A 276 -20.87 -6.67 -16.99
N ALA A 277 -20.14 -6.99 -18.06
CA ALA A 277 -19.36 -8.22 -18.13
C ALA A 277 -17.92 -7.97 -18.60
N ILE A 278 -17.02 -8.77 -18.05
CA ILE A 278 -15.63 -8.97 -18.48
C ILE A 278 -15.64 -10.09 -19.51
N VAL A 279 -15.10 -9.85 -20.70
CA VAL A 279 -14.94 -10.87 -21.74
C VAL A 279 -13.49 -10.89 -22.21
N SER A 280 -12.89 -12.06 -21.98
CA SER A 280 -11.61 -12.55 -22.47
C SER A 280 -11.17 -12.09 -23.87
N ALA A 281 -9.85 -11.97 -24.07
CA ALA A 281 -9.26 -11.64 -25.37
C ALA A 281 -9.59 -12.70 -26.45
N ASP A 282 -9.61 -13.99 -26.08
CA ASP A 282 -10.00 -15.11 -26.96
C ASP A 282 -11.53 -15.32 -27.06
N GLN A 283 -12.31 -14.47 -26.37
CA GLN A 283 -13.77 -14.51 -26.28
C GLN A 283 -14.37 -15.80 -25.69
N GLN A 284 -13.56 -16.69 -25.08
CA GLN A 284 -14.03 -17.99 -24.58
C GLN A 284 -14.67 -17.94 -23.18
N HIS A 285 -14.27 -16.99 -22.33
CA HIS A 285 -14.92 -16.79 -21.02
C HIS A 285 -15.49 -15.38 -20.87
N SER A 286 -16.67 -15.33 -20.24
CA SER A 286 -17.44 -14.12 -19.97
C SER A 286 -17.91 -14.15 -18.52
N LEU A 287 -17.39 -13.23 -17.70
CA LEU A 287 -17.76 -13.06 -16.30
C LEU A 287 -18.63 -11.80 -16.14
N ARG A 288 -19.90 -11.96 -15.79
CA ARG A 288 -20.72 -10.81 -15.37
C ARG A 288 -20.14 -10.28 -14.04
N THR A 289 -19.85 -8.99 -13.96
CA THR A 289 -19.31 -8.39 -12.72
C THR A 289 -20.40 -7.85 -11.83
N ASN A 290 -21.49 -7.33 -12.42
CA ASN A 290 -22.56 -6.64 -11.69
C ASN A 290 -23.92 -6.77 -12.37
N THR A 291 -24.97 -6.61 -11.57
CA THR A 291 -26.35 -6.46 -12.01
C THR A 291 -27.06 -5.32 -11.28
N TRP A 292 -27.89 -4.54 -11.98
CA TRP A 292 -28.71 -3.46 -11.44
C TRP A 292 -30.12 -3.49 -12.00
N ALA A 293 -31.10 -3.17 -11.16
CA ALA A 293 -32.50 -2.99 -11.56
C ALA A 293 -33.02 -1.62 -11.11
N TYR A 294 -34.01 -1.10 -11.83
CA TYR A 294 -34.53 0.26 -11.69
C TYR A 294 -36.02 0.27 -11.37
N ASP A 295 -36.52 1.38 -10.80
CA ASP A 295 -37.94 1.66 -10.71
C ASP A 295 -38.46 2.49 -11.90
N LYS A 296 -39.80 2.60 -12.00
CA LYS A 296 -40.52 3.41 -12.99
C LYS A 296 -40.19 4.92 -12.97
N HIS A 297 -39.37 5.39 -12.04
CA HIS A 297 -38.89 6.77 -11.96
C HIS A 297 -37.42 6.90 -12.41
N GLY A 298 -36.79 5.82 -12.84
CA GLY A 298 -35.38 5.79 -13.27
C GLY A 298 -34.38 5.78 -12.12
N ARG A 299 -34.79 5.29 -10.94
CA ARG A 299 -33.95 5.16 -9.75
C ARG A 299 -33.48 3.72 -9.63
N ALA A 300 -32.18 3.47 -9.45
CA ALA A 300 -31.69 2.12 -9.21
C ALA A 300 -32.17 1.62 -7.82
N VAL A 301 -32.80 0.45 -7.78
CA VAL A 301 -33.41 -0.16 -6.57
C VAL A 301 -32.78 -1.51 -6.21
N LEU A 302 -31.85 -2.00 -7.03
CA LEU A 302 -31.10 -3.24 -6.81
C LEU A 302 -29.65 -3.07 -7.27
N SER A 303 -28.71 -3.65 -6.53
CA SER A 303 -27.33 -3.94 -6.96
C SER A 303 -26.96 -5.36 -6.52
N VAL A 304 -26.28 -6.11 -7.39
CA VAL A 304 -25.76 -7.46 -7.12
C VAL A 304 -24.37 -7.58 -7.75
N ARG A 305 -23.47 -8.35 -7.12
CA ARG A 305 -22.19 -8.77 -7.70
C ARG A 305 -22.38 -10.09 -8.45
N GLY A 306 -21.99 -10.11 -9.72
CA GLY A 306 -22.34 -11.19 -10.65
C GLY A 306 -23.79 -11.11 -11.14
N ASP A 307 -24.35 -12.26 -11.48
CA ASP A 307 -25.72 -12.46 -11.99
C ASP A 307 -26.80 -12.30 -10.93
N LEU A 308 -28.06 -12.17 -11.37
CA LEU A 308 -29.25 -12.03 -10.49
C LEU A 308 -29.33 -13.12 -9.42
N ASP A 309 -29.04 -14.36 -9.81
CA ASP A 309 -29.14 -15.55 -8.96
C ASP A 309 -27.96 -15.73 -8.00
N SER A 310 -26.91 -14.91 -8.13
CA SER A 310 -25.70 -14.93 -7.29
C SER A 310 -26.02 -14.88 -5.80
N GLN A 311 -26.98 -14.02 -5.40
CA GLN A 311 -27.42 -13.72 -4.02
C GLN A 311 -26.33 -13.23 -3.04
N ALA A 312 -25.05 -13.49 -3.31
CA ALA A 312 -23.91 -12.86 -2.67
C ALA A 312 -23.95 -11.35 -2.89
N ASP A 313 -23.71 -10.59 -1.82
CA ASP A 313 -23.68 -9.13 -1.81
C ASP A 313 -24.88 -8.41 -2.45
N ALA A 314 -26.05 -9.08 -2.53
CA ALA A 314 -27.26 -8.46 -3.04
C ALA A 314 -27.76 -7.33 -2.11
N VAL A 315 -27.98 -6.15 -2.68
CA VAL A 315 -28.38 -4.91 -2.01
C VAL A 315 -29.62 -4.33 -2.67
N SER A 316 -30.71 -4.21 -1.93
CA SER A 316 -31.97 -3.58 -2.38
C SER A 316 -32.17 -2.20 -1.75
N ILE A 317 -32.76 -1.25 -2.50
CA ILE A 317 -32.85 0.16 -2.10
C ILE A 317 -34.28 0.69 -2.22
N VAL A 318 -34.81 1.21 -1.11
CA VAL A 318 -36.17 1.78 -1.00
C VAL A 318 -36.11 3.25 -0.60
N TYR A 319 -36.42 4.12 -1.55
CA TYR A 319 -36.50 5.57 -1.38
C TYR A 319 -37.80 5.99 -0.65
N ALA A 320 -37.91 5.62 0.63
CA ALA A 320 -39.11 5.76 1.46
C ALA A 320 -39.60 7.22 1.60
N ARG A 321 -38.70 8.21 1.53
CA ARG A 321 -39.08 9.64 1.45
C ARG A 321 -37.99 10.45 0.72
N PRO A 322 -38.29 11.19 -0.36
CA PRO A 322 -37.32 12.12 -0.94
C PRO A 322 -37.08 13.32 0.00
N ALA A 323 -35.87 13.88 -0.04
CA ALA A 323 -35.54 15.11 0.70
C ALA A 323 -36.04 16.35 -0.05
N THR A 324 -36.46 17.37 0.70
CA THR A 324 -36.83 18.71 0.21
C THR A 324 -36.06 19.78 1.00
N PRO A 325 -36.05 21.07 0.57
CA PRO A 325 -35.40 22.13 1.33
C PRO A 325 -35.94 22.34 2.76
N GLN A 326 -37.16 21.86 3.05
CA GLN A 326 -37.83 21.97 4.35
C GLN A 326 -37.92 20.65 5.12
N LYS A 327 -37.54 19.51 4.53
CA LYS A 327 -37.72 18.18 5.14
C LYS A 327 -36.69 17.17 4.68
N ASP A 328 -35.95 16.61 5.61
CA ASP A 328 -34.95 15.58 5.33
C ASP A 328 -35.62 14.29 4.78
N GLY A 329 -34.98 13.67 3.80
CA GLY A 329 -35.37 12.41 3.18
C GLY A 329 -34.98 11.19 4.02
N LEU A 330 -35.46 10.03 3.59
CA LEU A 330 -35.18 8.72 4.17
C LEU A 330 -35.04 7.71 3.04
N THR A 331 -33.85 7.13 2.91
CA THR A 331 -33.60 5.96 2.06
C THR A 331 -33.26 4.77 2.94
N LEU A 332 -33.80 3.62 2.58
CA LEU A 332 -33.61 2.36 3.27
C LEU A 332 -32.83 1.44 2.33
N VAL A 333 -31.80 0.79 2.83
CA VAL A 333 -30.99 -0.17 2.07
C VAL A 333 -31.02 -1.48 2.83
N THR A 334 -31.36 -2.58 2.15
CA THR A 334 -31.53 -3.90 2.77
C THR A 334 -30.64 -4.92 2.06
N ASP A 335 -29.82 -5.63 2.84
CA ASP A 335 -28.90 -6.65 2.34
C ASP A 335 -29.57 -8.03 2.16
N ARG A 336 -28.82 -8.99 1.60
CA ARG A 336 -29.23 -10.40 1.44
C ARG A 336 -29.71 -11.10 2.73
N HIS A 337 -29.33 -10.60 3.91
CA HIS A 337 -29.74 -11.12 5.22
C HIS A 337 -30.98 -10.40 5.78
N GLN A 338 -31.67 -9.59 4.97
CA GLN A 338 -32.79 -8.73 5.38
C GLN A 338 -32.43 -7.71 6.47
N ARG A 339 -31.13 -7.41 6.63
CA ARG A 339 -30.66 -6.40 7.58
C ARG A 339 -30.72 -5.02 6.92
N GLN A 340 -31.26 -4.05 7.65
CA GLN A 340 -31.61 -2.74 7.10
C GLN A 340 -30.68 -1.63 7.59
N THR A 341 -30.13 -0.88 6.64
CA THR A 341 -29.48 0.43 6.83
C THR A 341 -30.46 1.55 6.51
N ARG A 342 -30.34 2.69 7.20
CA ARG A 342 -31.25 3.84 7.11
C ARG A 342 -30.41 5.10 6.93
N PHE A 343 -30.62 5.80 5.81
CA PHE A 343 -29.90 7.01 5.44
C PHE A 343 -30.83 8.22 5.52
N ILE A 344 -30.49 9.20 6.36
CA ILE A 344 -31.17 10.49 6.42
C ILE A 344 -30.39 11.47 5.56
N THR A 345 -31.02 11.95 4.50
CA THR A 345 -30.40 12.87 3.54
C THR A 345 -31.11 14.20 3.57
N ALA A 346 -30.38 15.29 3.42
CA ALA A 346 -30.90 16.65 3.54
C ALA A 346 -30.47 17.50 2.34
N ILE A 347 -31.13 18.64 2.12
CA ILE A 347 -30.67 19.65 1.16
C ILE A 347 -30.06 20.82 1.94
N ARG A 348 -28.78 21.11 1.70
CA ARG A 348 -28.02 22.22 2.30
C ARG A 348 -27.15 22.87 1.22
N GLY A 349 -27.08 24.20 1.14
CA GLY A 349 -26.38 24.90 0.07
C GLY A 349 -26.80 24.51 -1.36
N GLY A 350 -28.05 24.10 -1.56
CA GLY A 350 -28.59 23.66 -2.85
C GLY A 350 -28.13 22.28 -3.34
N LYS A 351 -27.44 21.47 -2.51
CA LYS A 351 -27.05 20.09 -2.82
C LYS A 351 -27.59 19.09 -1.80
N TYR A 352 -27.68 17.82 -2.18
CA TYR A 352 -27.88 16.71 -1.25
C TYR A 352 -26.66 16.56 -0.34
N VAL A 353 -26.91 16.25 0.94
CA VAL A 353 -25.91 15.90 1.95
C VAL A 353 -26.44 14.75 2.81
N LEU A 354 -25.54 13.93 3.36
CA LEU A 354 -25.89 12.82 4.25
C LEU A 354 -25.74 13.28 5.70
N THR A 355 -26.83 13.38 6.46
CA THR A 355 -26.81 13.89 7.84
C THR A 355 -26.75 12.77 8.88
N GLN A 356 -27.29 11.58 8.58
CA GLN A 356 -27.24 10.43 9.49
C GLN A 356 -27.31 9.08 8.75
N VAL A 357 -26.60 8.08 9.28
CA VAL A 357 -26.72 6.65 8.94
C VAL A 357 -27.00 5.85 10.21
N ALA A 358 -27.96 4.92 10.17
CA ALA A 358 -28.28 4.03 11.28
C ALA A 358 -28.70 2.63 10.80
N GLY A 359 -28.63 1.63 11.68
CA GLY A 359 -28.99 0.24 11.38
C GLY A 359 -27.76 -0.64 11.10
N ALA A 360 -27.93 -1.67 10.27
CA ALA A 360 -26.84 -2.56 9.86
C ALA A 360 -25.93 -1.91 8.81
N GLY A 361 -24.72 -2.44 8.60
CA GLY A 361 -23.85 -2.02 7.49
C GLY A 361 -24.32 -2.57 6.15
N CYS A 362 -24.13 -1.79 5.09
CA CYS A 362 -24.29 -2.24 3.70
C CYS A 362 -23.00 -1.99 2.90
N LEU A 363 -22.80 -2.79 1.85
CA LEU A 363 -21.62 -2.73 1.00
C LEU A 363 -21.56 -1.39 0.23
N GLY A 364 -20.35 -0.82 0.06
CA GLY A 364 -20.12 0.47 -0.61
C GLY A 364 -20.82 1.69 0.02
N CYS A 365 -21.43 1.53 1.20
CA CYS A 365 -22.19 2.57 1.89
C CYS A 365 -21.32 3.45 2.80
N ALA A 366 -21.85 4.60 3.24
CA ALA A 366 -21.37 5.24 4.47
C ALA A 366 -21.66 4.36 5.70
N ALA A 367 -20.76 4.40 6.68
CA ALA A 367 -20.83 3.55 7.87
C ALA A 367 -22.04 3.86 8.77
N PRO A 368 -22.73 2.85 9.34
CA PRO A 368 -23.75 3.08 10.35
C PRO A 368 -23.18 3.79 11.59
N GLY A 369 -24.01 4.62 12.22
CA GLY A 369 -23.58 5.51 13.30
C GLY A 369 -23.03 6.85 12.81
N SER A 370 -22.68 6.98 11.52
CA SER A 370 -22.29 8.26 10.93
C SER A 370 -23.36 9.33 11.17
N GLN A 371 -22.95 10.44 11.76
CA GLN A 371 -23.73 11.67 11.97
C GLN A 371 -22.89 12.84 11.49
N ALA A 372 -23.53 13.81 10.81
CA ALA A 372 -22.82 14.93 10.20
C ALA A 372 -23.63 16.22 10.20
N SER A 373 -22.95 17.34 10.47
CA SER A 373 -23.53 18.67 10.43
C SER A 373 -22.88 19.54 9.35
N TYR A 374 -23.66 20.47 8.80
CA TYR A 374 -23.29 21.31 7.67
C TYR A 374 -23.76 22.74 7.90
N ASP A 375 -23.02 23.70 7.34
CA ASP A 375 -23.48 25.09 7.31
C ASP A 375 -24.58 25.33 6.26
N GLU A 376 -25.10 26.56 6.21
CA GLU A 376 -26.11 26.99 5.22
C GLU A 376 -25.63 26.79 3.76
N HIS A 377 -24.30 26.85 3.54
CA HIS A 377 -23.66 26.63 2.25
C HIS A 377 -23.44 25.13 1.94
N GLY A 378 -23.75 24.21 2.87
CA GLY A 378 -23.54 22.77 2.70
C GLY A 378 -22.08 22.33 2.79
N ARG A 379 -21.21 23.12 3.45
CA ARG A 379 -19.84 22.74 3.82
C ARG A 379 -19.88 21.92 5.11
N LEU A 380 -19.06 20.88 5.22
CA LEU A 380 -19.05 20.00 6.40
C LEU A 380 -18.46 20.74 7.61
N LEU A 381 -19.16 20.71 8.74
CA LEU A 381 -18.76 21.32 10.01
C LEU A 381 -18.38 20.27 11.06
N ASP A 382 -19.09 19.15 11.10
CA ASP A 382 -18.82 18.01 11.99
C ASP A 382 -19.09 16.69 11.28
N ILE A 383 -18.28 15.67 11.59
CA ILE A 383 -18.59 14.26 11.33
C ILE A 383 -18.20 13.41 12.56
N ASN A 384 -19.17 12.75 13.19
CA ASN A 384 -18.99 11.94 14.40
C ASN A 384 -18.22 12.66 15.53
N GLY A 385 -18.45 13.96 15.72
CA GLY A 385 -17.72 14.78 16.68
C GLY A 385 -16.35 15.28 16.19
N THR A 386 -15.94 14.92 14.96
CA THR A 386 -14.76 15.50 14.31
C THR A 386 -15.13 16.83 13.66
N GLN A 387 -14.77 17.91 14.34
CA GLN A 387 -15.09 19.28 13.97
C GLN A 387 -14.09 19.84 12.94
N ILE A 388 -14.59 20.65 12.02
CA ILE A 388 -13.84 21.26 10.92
C ILE A 388 -13.83 22.78 11.08
N GLN A 389 -12.67 23.32 11.48
CA GLN A 389 -12.46 24.74 11.70
C GLN A 389 -12.05 25.44 10.41
N ARG A 390 -12.69 26.57 10.13
CA ARG A 390 -12.58 27.30 8.85
C ARG A 390 -12.39 28.80 9.08
N ASN A 391 -11.75 29.46 8.14
CA ASN A 391 -11.71 30.92 8.06
C ASN A 391 -12.94 31.47 7.29
N ASP A 392 -13.03 32.79 7.18
CA ASP A 392 -14.15 33.48 6.51
C ASP A 392 -14.29 33.13 5.01
N SER A 393 -13.17 32.80 4.33
CA SER A 393 -13.21 32.31 2.94
C SER A 393 -13.63 30.84 2.81
N GLY A 394 -13.83 30.14 3.93
CA GLY A 394 -14.28 28.75 4.00
C GLY A 394 -13.18 27.70 3.98
N ALA A 395 -11.92 28.10 3.82
CA ALA A 395 -10.78 27.20 3.78
C ALA A 395 -10.59 26.52 5.15
N ILE A 396 -10.31 25.22 5.14
CA ILE A 396 -10.02 24.45 6.35
C ILE A 396 -8.67 24.92 6.91
N ILE A 397 -8.70 25.44 8.13
CA ILE A 397 -7.52 25.88 8.89
C ILE A 397 -7.24 24.96 10.09
N GLY A 398 -8.25 24.20 10.52
CA GLY A 398 -8.10 23.24 11.61
C GLY A 398 -9.05 22.05 11.48
N LEU A 399 -8.64 20.91 12.02
CA LEU A 399 -9.50 19.76 12.32
C LEU A 399 -9.34 19.41 13.80
N GLN A 400 -10.41 19.03 14.48
CA GLN A 400 -10.38 18.54 15.86
C GLN A 400 -11.21 17.26 15.96
N ALA A 401 -10.57 16.12 16.23
CA ALA A 401 -11.17 14.79 16.15
C ALA A 401 -11.46 14.20 17.52
N LEU A 402 -12.67 13.67 17.71
CA LEU A 402 -13.17 13.24 19.02
C LEU A 402 -12.60 11.90 19.51
N VAL A 403 -12.55 10.88 18.64
CA VAL A 403 -12.11 9.52 18.98
C VAL A 403 -11.18 9.00 17.88
N THR A 404 -9.91 8.84 18.18
CA THR A 404 -8.87 8.53 17.16
C THR A 404 -7.71 7.67 17.65
N GLY A 405 -7.72 7.20 18.90
CA GLY A 405 -6.51 6.67 19.55
C GLY A 405 -5.55 7.75 20.05
N TRP A 406 -5.87 9.03 19.83
CA TRP A 406 -5.09 10.20 20.24
C TRP A 406 -6.02 11.21 20.92
N PRO A 407 -5.89 11.44 22.24
CA PRO A 407 -6.85 12.24 22.99
C PRO A 407 -6.75 13.72 22.60
N GLN A 408 -7.91 14.37 22.38
CA GLN A 408 -8.01 15.76 21.92
C GLN A 408 -7.17 16.06 20.68
N LEU A 409 -7.09 15.11 19.73
CA LEU A 409 -6.31 15.26 18.52
C LEU A 409 -6.81 16.43 17.67
N SER A 410 -5.91 17.36 17.34
CA SER A 410 -6.15 18.42 16.36
C SER A 410 -5.03 18.54 15.34
N PHE A 411 -5.37 19.08 14.17
CA PHE A 411 -4.44 19.33 13.07
C PHE A 411 -4.61 20.77 12.59
N ASN A 412 -3.52 21.51 12.44
CA ASN A 412 -3.53 22.89 11.97
C ASN A 412 -2.96 22.98 10.55
N TYR A 413 -3.65 23.73 9.70
CA TYR A 413 -3.36 23.86 8.28
C TYR A 413 -3.18 25.32 7.88
N ARG A 414 -2.32 25.56 6.90
CA ARG A 414 -2.39 26.77 6.08
C ARG A 414 -3.59 26.67 5.14
N ALA A 415 -4.08 27.82 4.66
CA ALA A 415 -5.15 27.88 3.65
C ALA A 415 -4.78 27.23 2.30
N ASP A 416 -3.51 26.85 2.10
CA ASP A 416 -3.02 26.04 0.98
C ASP A 416 -3.07 24.51 1.24
N GLY A 417 -3.67 24.09 2.36
CA GLY A 417 -3.83 22.68 2.75
C GLY A 417 -2.60 22.02 3.39
N ARG A 418 -1.47 22.73 3.53
CA ARG A 418 -0.27 22.17 4.18
C ARG A 418 -0.42 22.15 5.70
N ARG A 419 -0.25 20.97 6.31
CA ARG A 419 -0.17 20.81 7.78
C ARG A 419 1.04 21.56 8.32
N THR A 420 0.81 22.55 9.17
CA THR A 420 1.87 23.30 9.89
C THR A 420 2.10 22.77 11.30
N ALA A 421 1.06 22.20 11.91
CA ALA A 421 1.17 21.54 13.20
C ALA A 421 0.11 20.44 13.37
N TRP A 422 0.29 19.60 14.37
CA TRP A 422 -0.77 18.79 14.97
C TRP A 422 -0.58 18.78 16.49
N SER A 423 -1.64 18.53 17.25
CA SER A 423 -1.53 18.42 18.71
C SER A 423 -2.45 17.37 19.30
N SER A 424 -2.10 16.85 20.48
CA SER A 424 -2.92 15.95 21.28
C SER A 424 -2.54 16.15 22.75
N THR A 425 -3.45 15.90 23.69
CA THR A 425 -3.08 15.92 25.13
C THR A 425 -2.08 14.82 25.51
N ALA A 426 -1.83 13.83 24.65
CA ALA A 426 -0.78 12.84 24.84
C ALA A 426 0.64 13.36 24.50
N THR A 427 0.77 14.38 23.64
CA THR A 427 2.07 14.80 23.06
C THR A 427 2.26 16.32 22.92
N GLY A 428 1.33 17.13 23.41
CA GLY A 428 1.30 18.56 23.11
C GLY A 428 1.24 18.81 21.60
N THR A 429 1.78 19.95 21.16
CA THR A 429 1.86 20.34 19.74
C THR A 429 3.21 19.98 19.11
N GLU A 430 3.19 19.30 17.96
CA GLU A 430 4.34 19.20 17.06
C GLU A 430 4.16 20.17 15.88
N HIS A 431 5.17 21.00 15.63
CA HIS A 431 5.24 21.91 14.50
C HIS A 431 6.18 21.39 13.41
N ILE A 432 5.84 21.65 12.14
CA ILE A 432 6.68 21.35 10.98
C ILE A 432 6.92 22.64 10.18
N SER A 433 8.20 22.98 9.96
CA SER A 433 8.59 23.99 8.98
C SER A 433 9.09 23.33 7.70
N TYR A 434 8.93 24.04 6.58
CA TYR A 434 9.32 23.59 5.25
C TYR A 434 10.38 24.53 4.68
N ASN A 435 11.31 24.02 3.86
CA ASN A 435 12.26 24.83 3.12
C ASN A 435 11.62 25.50 1.90
N THR A 436 12.39 26.28 1.15
CA THR A 436 11.95 26.95 -0.10
C THR A 436 11.46 25.96 -1.17
N GLN A 437 12.03 24.74 -1.21
CA GLN A 437 11.61 23.64 -2.08
C GLN A 437 10.37 22.89 -1.56
N SER A 438 9.74 23.35 -0.47
CA SER A 438 8.59 22.71 0.20
C SER A 438 8.86 21.33 0.82
N LEU A 439 10.12 20.94 1.02
CA LEU A 439 10.52 19.76 1.80
C LEU A 439 10.50 20.08 3.31
N PRO A 440 10.23 19.11 4.21
CA PRO A 440 10.31 19.32 5.65
C PRO A 440 11.72 19.73 6.08
N ALA A 441 11.89 20.94 6.61
CA ALA A 441 13.19 21.45 7.05
C ALA A 441 13.47 21.12 8.53
N ARG A 442 12.43 21.20 9.38
CA ARG A 442 12.53 20.94 10.82
C ARG A 442 11.20 20.47 11.38
N ARG A 443 11.24 19.45 12.27
CA ARG A 443 10.17 19.14 13.23
C ARG A 443 10.54 19.72 14.59
N LEU A 444 9.57 20.26 15.31
CA LEU A 444 9.73 20.85 16.64
C LEU A 444 8.62 20.32 17.55
N TRP A 445 8.98 19.66 18.64
CA TRP A 445 8.03 19.11 19.62
C TRP A 445 7.78 20.09 20.77
N ALA A 446 6.66 19.91 21.49
CA ALA A 446 6.21 20.80 22.55
C ALA A 446 7.15 20.92 23.77
N ASN A 447 8.10 19.99 23.95
CA ASN A 447 9.14 20.09 24.97
C ASN A 447 10.37 20.92 24.52
N GLY A 448 10.39 21.41 23.29
CA GLY A 448 11.50 22.14 22.68
C GLY A 448 12.49 21.28 21.91
N ASP A 449 12.36 19.96 21.93
CA ASP A 449 13.16 19.06 21.09
C ASP A 449 12.92 19.37 19.61
N SER A 450 13.92 19.13 18.78
CA SER A 450 13.75 19.22 17.34
C SER A 450 14.71 18.33 16.57
N VAL A 451 14.27 17.96 15.37
CA VAL A 451 15.13 17.37 14.34
C VAL A 451 15.09 18.26 13.11
N SER A 452 16.27 18.63 12.61
CA SER A 452 16.47 19.38 11.38
C SER A 452 17.06 18.47 10.30
N TYR A 453 16.65 18.69 9.06
CA TYR A 453 17.04 17.90 7.89
C TYR A 453 17.78 18.79 6.89
N GLU A 454 18.97 18.36 6.47
CA GLU A 454 19.65 18.94 5.31
C GLU A 454 19.72 17.91 4.19
N TYR A 455 19.43 18.40 2.98
CA TYR A 455 19.34 17.61 1.77
C TYR A 455 20.40 18.05 0.77
N ASP A 456 20.87 17.12 -0.06
CA ASP A 456 21.65 17.48 -1.25
C ASP A 456 20.77 18.02 -2.38
N THR A 457 21.39 18.37 -3.51
CA THR A 457 20.71 18.83 -4.72
C THR A 457 19.75 17.79 -5.32
N GLN A 458 19.93 16.50 -5.02
CA GLN A 458 19.04 15.40 -5.43
C GLN A 458 17.91 15.16 -4.41
N LYS A 459 17.73 16.04 -3.41
CA LYS A 459 16.73 15.94 -2.34
C LYS A 459 16.93 14.73 -1.40
N ARG A 460 18.11 14.11 -1.39
CA ARG A 460 18.45 13.00 -0.46
C ARG A 460 18.96 13.58 0.87
N PRO A 461 18.62 12.99 2.03
CA PRO A 461 19.13 13.45 3.32
C PRO A 461 20.64 13.15 3.43
N ILE A 462 21.42 14.20 3.69
CA ILE A 462 22.88 14.10 3.91
C ILE A 462 23.26 14.35 5.36
N ARG A 463 22.43 15.10 6.10
CA ARG A 463 22.65 15.46 7.50
C ARG A 463 21.33 15.45 8.26
N LEU A 464 21.34 14.78 9.41
CA LEU A 464 20.27 14.83 10.41
C LEU A 464 20.84 15.48 11.66
N VAL A 465 20.24 16.59 12.13
CA VAL A 465 20.65 17.24 13.38
C VAL A 465 19.52 17.14 14.39
N GLU A 466 19.70 16.28 15.38
CA GLU A 466 18.76 16.01 16.46
C GLU A 466 19.18 16.78 17.71
N LYS A 467 18.25 17.46 18.37
CA LYS A 467 18.56 18.33 19.52
C LYS A 467 17.47 18.28 20.59
N ASN A 468 17.90 18.14 21.84
CA ASN A 468 17.08 18.39 23.03
C ASN A 468 17.69 19.53 23.87
N ALA A 469 17.15 19.78 25.06
CA ALA A 469 17.58 20.85 25.96
C ALA A 469 19.04 20.75 26.46
N HIS A 470 19.68 19.58 26.33
CA HIS A 470 21.01 19.32 26.91
C HIS A 470 22.05 18.83 25.89
N HIS A 471 21.63 18.19 24.80
CA HIS A 471 22.51 17.55 23.84
C HIS A 471 22.10 17.85 22.40
N THR A 472 23.06 17.77 21.49
CA THR A 472 22.84 17.76 20.04
C THR A 472 23.61 16.57 19.47
N GLN A 473 22.97 15.81 18.58
CA GLN A 473 23.49 14.63 17.92
C GLN A 473 23.37 14.84 16.41
N GLU A 474 24.39 14.43 15.67
CA GLU A 474 24.46 14.64 14.22
C GLU A 474 24.73 13.32 13.50
N SER A 475 23.84 12.95 12.58
CA SER A 475 24.05 11.81 11.69
C SER A 475 24.42 12.32 10.30
N GLY A 476 25.65 12.05 9.87
CA GLY A 476 26.11 12.28 8.51
C GLY A 476 25.90 11.03 7.65
N MET A 477 25.31 11.19 6.46
CA MET A 477 25.04 10.12 5.50
C MET A 477 25.84 10.36 4.21
N GLN A 478 26.68 9.41 3.82
CA GLN A 478 27.48 9.47 2.61
C GLN A 478 26.93 8.51 1.55
N TRP A 479 26.72 9.03 0.34
CA TRP A 479 26.05 8.33 -0.75
C TRP A 479 26.99 8.11 -1.95
N ARG A 480 26.95 6.93 -2.57
CA ARG A 480 27.60 6.61 -3.86
C ARG A 480 26.52 6.18 -4.85
N GLY A 481 25.99 7.14 -5.63
CA GLY A 481 24.75 6.90 -6.38
C GLY A 481 23.58 6.65 -5.41
N GLY A 482 22.87 5.53 -5.55
CA GLY A 482 21.85 5.11 -4.58
C GLY A 482 22.40 4.54 -3.27
N LEU A 483 23.66 4.12 -3.24
CA LEU A 483 24.25 3.38 -2.11
C LEU A 483 24.49 4.28 -0.91
N LEU A 484 23.95 3.92 0.25
CA LEU A 484 24.35 4.48 1.54
C LEU A 484 25.65 3.81 2.01
N THR A 485 26.80 4.31 1.54
CA THR A 485 28.12 3.68 1.79
C THR A 485 28.63 3.90 3.20
N ARG A 486 28.25 5.00 3.85
CA ARG A 486 28.62 5.28 5.24
C ARG A 486 27.55 6.07 5.98
N ILE A 487 27.31 5.64 7.22
CA ILE A 487 26.58 6.40 8.23
C ILE A 487 27.60 6.76 9.31
N HIS A 488 27.82 8.05 9.52
CA HIS A 488 28.63 8.55 10.62
C HIS A 488 27.70 9.12 11.69
N HIS A 489 27.58 8.41 12.81
CA HIS A 489 26.82 8.81 14.00
C HIS A 489 27.77 8.78 15.21
N PRO A 490 27.61 9.66 16.22
CA PRO A 490 28.62 9.82 17.27
C PRO A 490 28.87 8.56 18.10
N ASN A 491 27.86 7.69 18.20
CA ASN A 491 27.95 6.44 18.96
C ASN A 491 28.35 5.23 18.09
N GLU A 492 28.19 5.30 16.76
CA GLU A 492 28.44 4.20 15.83
C GLU A 492 28.71 4.71 14.40
N THR A 493 29.80 4.26 13.79
CA THR A 493 30.01 4.41 12.34
C THR A 493 29.74 3.07 11.66
N GLU A 494 28.76 3.04 10.77
CA GLU A 494 28.50 1.93 9.86
C GLU A 494 29.10 2.25 8.49
N ILE A 495 29.97 1.36 7.99
CA ILE A 495 30.52 1.39 6.63
C ILE A 495 29.98 0.16 5.90
N ARG A 496 29.32 0.39 4.77
CA ARG A 496 28.80 -0.66 3.89
C ARG A 496 29.72 -0.84 2.71
N GLN A 497 30.37 -1.99 2.66
CA GLN A 497 30.97 -2.50 1.44
C GLN A 497 29.99 -3.48 0.82
N TYR A 498 29.33 -3.00 -0.20
CA TYR A 498 28.85 -3.82 -1.28
C TYR A 498 30.10 -4.33 -2.03
N ASP A 499 30.10 -5.53 -2.62
CA ASP A 499 31.26 -5.91 -3.43
C ASP A 499 31.25 -5.04 -4.72
N GLN A 500 30.35 -5.28 -5.66
CA GLN A 500 29.80 -4.29 -6.60
C GLN A 500 28.29 -4.06 -6.29
N GLN A 501 27.30 -4.54 -7.08
CA GLN A 501 25.83 -4.61 -6.76
C GLN A 501 25.21 -3.41 -6.06
N GLY A 502 25.28 -3.46 -4.73
CA GLY A 502 24.05 -3.44 -3.94
C GLY A 502 23.51 -4.74 -3.28
N ARG A 503 24.32 -5.78 -3.05
CA ARG A 503 24.15 -6.66 -1.89
C ARG A 503 25.22 -6.21 -0.94
N LEU A 504 24.87 -6.07 0.32
CA LEU A 504 25.82 -5.82 1.38
C LEU A 504 26.74 -7.04 1.47
N ALA A 505 27.94 -6.96 0.89
CA ALA A 505 28.88 -8.08 0.85
C ALA A 505 29.75 -8.13 2.11
N GLN A 506 30.03 -6.96 2.69
CA GLN A 506 30.75 -6.78 3.94
C GLN A 506 30.24 -5.54 4.68
N ARG A 507 29.89 -5.70 5.95
CA ARG A 507 29.53 -4.59 6.83
C ARG A 507 30.60 -4.41 7.90
N LYS A 508 31.03 -3.17 8.09
CA LYS A 508 31.98 -2.76 9.12
C LYS A 508 31.29 -1.82 10.10
N ILE A 509 31.27 -2.20 11.37
CA ILE A 509 30.74 -1.39 12.47
C ILE A 509 31.91 -0.98 13.37
N GLU A 510 32.17 0.32 13.47
CA GLU A 510 33.10 0.91 14.45
C GLU A 510 32.32 1.67 15.54
N ARG A 511 32.56 1.36 16.82
CA ARG A 511 31.92 2.05 17.96
C ARG A 511 32.71 1.89 19.25
N ILE A 512 32.39 2.64 20.31
CA ILE A 512 33.01 2.45 21.63
C ILE A 512 32.34 1.27 22.36
N SER A 513 33.11 0.50 23.15
CA SER A 513 32.57 -0.64 23.90
C SER A 513 31.74 -0.22 25.11
N ALA A 514 30.69 -0.99 25.42
CA ALA A 514 30.00 -0.94 26.69
C ALA A 514 30.96 -1.13 27.90
N HIS A 515 32.11 -1.78 27.71
CA HIS A 515 32.99 -2.25 28.79
C HIS A 515 34.21 -1.38 29.09
N SER A 516 34.58 -0.49 28.18
CA SER A 516 35.88 0.20 28.13
C SER A 516 35.93 1.17 26.95
N ASP A 517 36.84 2.15 26.98
CA ASP A 517 37.02 3.12 25.87
C ASP A 517 37.70 2.52 24.62
N THR A 518 37.98 1.21 24.65
CA THR A 518 38.37 0.40 23.50
C THR A 518 37.33 0.50 22.37
N ARG A 519 37.77 0.88 21.17
CA ARG A 519 36.92 0.85 19.97
C ARG A 519 36.69 -0.59 19.49
N LEU A 520 35.44 -1.00 19.49
CA LEU A 520 34.95 -2.21 18.83
C LEU A 520 35.05 -2.09 17.32
N ARG A 521 35.37 -3.21 16.68
CA ARG A 521 35.33 -3.41 15.24
C ARG A 521 34.66 -4.75 14.96
N TYR A 522 33.46 -4.71 14.40
CA TYR A 522 32.82 -5.90 13.82
C TYR A 522 32.97 -5.81 12.30
N THR A 523 33.51 -6.86 11.68
CA THR A 523 33.51 -7.03 10.23
C THR A 523 32.83 -8.35 9.93
N GLU A 524 31.66 -8.31 9.31
CA GLU A 524 30.94 -9.48 8.84
C GLU A 524 30.86 -9.45 7.32
N SER A 525 30.79 -10.60 6.68
CA SER A 525 30.55 -10.70 5.23
C SER A 525 29.45 -11.68 4.90
N PHE A 526 28.81 -11.45 3.76
CA PHE A 526 27.64 -12.18 3.32
C PHE A 526 27.95 -12.78 1.96
N GLU A 527 28.27 -14.06 1.93
CA GLU A 527 28.12 -14.81 0.69
C GLU A 527 26.64 -15.14 0.53
N TYR A 528 26.18 -14.87 -0.66
CA TYR A 528 24.95 -15.39 -1.15
C TYR A 528 25.35 -16.41 -2.20
N ASP A 529 24.48 -17.37 -2.48
CA ASP A 529 24.55 -17.95 -3.80
C ASP A 529 24.43 -16.79 -4.82
N ASP A 530 24.93 -17.06 -6.00
CA ASP A 530 24.25 -16.91 -7.27
C ASP A 530 22.86 -16.24 -7.37
N LYS A 531 22.07 -16.18 -6.31
CA LYS A 531 20.62 -16.08 -6.32
C LYS A 531 20.06 -15.02 -5.37
N HIS A 532 20.90 -14.27 -4.66
CA HIS A 532 20.54 -13.47 -3.47
C HIS A 532 20.08 -14.32 -2.26
N ARG A 533 20.18 -15.66 -2.30
CA ARG A 533 19.97 -16.47 -1.10
C ARG A 533 21.26 -16.37 -0.33
N LEU A 534 21.21 -15.70 0.82
CA LEU A 534 22.27 -15.79 1.82
C LEU A 534 22.59 -17.28 1.98
N THR A 535 23.81 -17.69 1.66
CA THR A 535 24.30 -19.07 1.78
C THR A 535 25.32 -19.18 2.88
N THR A 536 26.11 -18.13 3.10
CA THR A 536 27.15 -18.06 4.13
C THR A 536 27.13 -16.67 4.75
N HIS A 537 26.68 -16.55 6.00
CA HIS A 537 26.96 -15.36 6.81
C HIS A 537 28.26 -15.62 7.55
N HIS A 538 29.36 -15.02 7.09
CA HIS A 538 30.65 -15.02 7.77
C HIS A 538 30.58 -14.14 8.99
N LEU A 539 30.82 -14.73 10.15
CA LEU A 539 30.52 -14.10 11.43
C LEU A 539 31.68 -13.21 11.90
N PRO A 540 31.39 -12.03 12.47
CA PRO A 540 32.41 -11.11 12.98
C PRO A 540 33.15 -11.65 14.21
N GLU A 541 32.69 -12.76 14.81
CA GLU A 541 33.41 -13.54 15.82
C GLU A 541 34.17 -14.77 15.28
N GLY A 542 34.09 -15.04 13.98
CA GLY A 542 34.68 -16.22 13.32
C GLY A 542 33.66 -17.35 13.04
N GLY A 543 33.97 -18.16 12.02
CA GLY A 543 33.04 -19.17 11.51
C GLY A 543 31.94 -18.60 10.59
N SER A 544 30.96 -19.42 10.23
CA SER A 544 29.83 -19.04 9.38
C SER A 544 28.49 -19.65 9.79
N LEU A 545 27.39 -18.97 9.45
CA LEU A 545 26.08 -19.61 9.33
C LEU A 545 25.84 -19.98 7.86
N ASP A 546 25.71 -21.28 7.60
CA ASP A 546 25.42 -21.83 6.29
C ASP A 546 23.91 -22.07 6.14
N TYR A 547 23.31 -21.55 5.07
CA TYR A 547 21.89 -21.70 4.81
C TYR A 547 21.65 -22.61 3.60
N ARG A 548 20.77 -23.59 3.75
CA ARG A 548 20.36 -24.51 2.67
C ARG A 548 18.89 -24.31 2.35
N TRP A 549 18.61 -24.40 1.05
CA TRP A 549 17.35 -23.97 0.46
C TRP A 549 16.97 -24.91 -0.69
N ASP A 550 15.71 -25.35 -0.78
CA ASP A 550 15.29 -26.30 -1.82
C ASP A 550 15.07 -25.65 -3.22
N LYS A 551 14.46 -26.41 -4.15
CA LYS A 551 14.09 -25.93 -5.48
C LYS A 551 12.92 -24.94 -5.50
N HIS A 552 12.03 -25.05 -4.51
CA HIS A 552 11.00 -24.04 -4.20
C HIS A 552 11.56 -22.98 -3.25
N GLY A 553 12.88 -22.91 -3.06
CA GLY A 553 13.59 -21.96 -2.23
C GLY A 553 13.21 -21.92 -0.76
N ARG A 554 12.46 -22.90 -0.24
CA ARG A 554 12.14 -22.97 1.19
C ARG A 554 13.41 -23.24 1.99
N LEU A 555 13.54 -22.63 3.17
CA LEU A 555 14.66 -22.88 4.07
C LEU A 555 14.62 -24.35 4.53
N THR A 556 15.57 -25.16 4.06
CA THR A 556 15.66 -26.58 4.42
C THR A 556 16.69 -26.85 5.50
N ALA A 557 17.68 -25.98 5.69
CA ALA A 557 18.54 -26.06 6.86
C ALA A 557 19.25 -24.74 7.20
N ILE A 558 19.66 -24.63 8.46
CA ILE A 558 20.75 -23.75 8.90
C ILE A 558 21.80 -24.65 9.58
N HIS A 559 23.05 -24.56 9.13
CA HIS A 559 24.20 -25.18 9.78
C HIS A 559 25.13 -24.06 10.27
N TRP A 560 25.88 -24.32 11.33
CA TRP A 560 26.91 -23.42 11.84
C TRP A 560 28.26 -24.09 11.64
N ARG A 561 29.19 -23.42 10.94
CA ARG A 561 30.61 -23.77 10.97
C ARG A 561 31.27 -22.89 12.02
N ASP A 562 31.92 -23.51 13.00
CA ASP A 562 32.68 -22.78 14.02
C ASP A 562 34.01 -22.23 13.48
N ALA A 563 34.79 -21.56 14.34
CA ALA A 563 36.07 -20.98 13.98
C ALA A 563 37.15 -22.04 13.63
N GLN A 564 36.93 -23.31 13.99
CA GLN A 564 37.75 -24.46 13.65
C GLN A 564 37.28 -25.14 12.34
N GLY A 565 36.16 -24.68 11.76
CA GLY A 565 35.55 -25.22 10.55
C GLY A 565 34.68 -26.47 10.78
N GLN A 566 34.49 -26.91 12.03
CA GLN A 566 33.59 -28.02 12.34
C GLN A 566 32.13 -27.57 12.16
N ARG A 567 31.34 -28.43 11.49
CA ARG A 567 29.96 -28.14 11.12
C ARG A 567 28.96 -28.76 12.10
N HIS A 568 28.13 -27.90 12.69
CA HIS A 568 27.02 -28.21 13.59
C HIS A 568 25.68 -27.97 12.89
N ILE A 569 24.63 -28.70 13.29
CA ILE A 569 23.28 -28.54 12.72
C ILE A 569 22.45 -27.67 13.66
N VAL A 570 21.95 -26.54 13.18
CA VAL A 570 21.00 -25.69 13.94
C VAL A 570 19.59 -26.22 13.73
N ILE A 571 19.17 -26.32 12.46
CA ILE A 571 17.91 -26.94 12.02
C ILE A 571 18.07 -27.65 10.67
N ASN A 572 17.29 -28.71 10.45
CA ASN A 572 16.98 -29.33 9.15
C ASN A 572 15.45 -29.53 9.05
N SER A 573 14.84 -29.31 7.89
CA SER A 573 13.43 -29.66 7.64
C SER A 573 13.28 -31.09 7.10
N THR A 574 12.31 -31.86 7.58
CA THR A 574 11.94 -33.16 6.98
C THR A 574 11.00 -32.96 5.80
N ALA A 575 11.28 -33.58 4.65
CA ALA A 575 10.44 -33.47 3.46
C ALA A 575 9.01 -33.96 3.73
N GLY A 576 8.01 -33.15 3.37
CA GLY A 576 6.59 -33.45 3.54
C GLY A 576 6.00 -33.13 4.92
N GLN A 577 6.83 -32.99 5.96
CA GLN A 577 6.41 -32.64 7.33
C GLN A 577 6.41 -31.12 7.55
N ASN A 578 5.71 -30.68 8.60
CA ASN A 578 5.41 -29.27 8.86
C ASN A 578 6.26 -28.76 10.04
N GLY A 579 7.50 -28.38 9.78
CA GLY A 579 8.41 -27.86 10.79
C GLY A 579 9.86 -28.23 10.54
N TYR A 580 10.63 -28.43 11.61
CA TYR A 580 12.07 -28.68 11.54
C TYR A 580 12.58 -29.47 12.76
N CYS A 581 13.65 -30.24 12.55
CA CYS A 581 14.40 -30.93 13.58
C CYS A 581 15.72 -30.20 13.84
N HIS A 582 16.07 -30.02 15.11
CA HIS A 582 17.34 -29.42 15.53
C HIS A 582 18.46 -30.46 15.54
N GLY A 583 19.72 -30.01 15.61
CA GLY A 583 20.88 -30.91 15.64
C GLY A 583 20.95 -31.88 16.82
N ASN A 584 20.17 -31.64 17.89
CA ASN A 584 20.04 -32.54 19.04
C ASN A 584 18.96 -33.64 18.87
N GLY A 585 18.25 -33.67 17.73
CA GLY A 585 17.24 -34.68 17.42
C GLY A 585 15.82 -34.38 17.91
N LEU A 586 15.58 -33.23 18.55
CA LEU A 586 14.22 -32.76 18.83
C LEU A 586 13.59 -32.15 17.57
N CYS A 587 12.36 -32.54 17.26
CA CYS A 587 11.61 -32.08 16.09
C CYS A 587 10.38 -31.26 16.49
N MET A 588 10.32 -30.03 15.98
CA MET A 588 9.15 -29.18 16.05
C MET A 588 8.20 -29.52 14.89
N ASN A 589 6.95 -29.82 15.21
CA ASN A 589 5.90 -30.16 14.25
C ASN A 589 4.63 -29.33 14.52
N THR A 590 4.04 -28.77 13.47
CA THR A 590 2.74 -28.10 13.54
C THR A 590 1.63 -28.97 12.94
N ALA A 591 0.49 -29.05 13.64
CA ALA A 591 -0.72 -29.70 13.18
C ALA A 591 -1.87 -28.68 13.01
N LEU A 592 -2.69 -28.95 12.00
CA LEU A 592 -3.70 -28.07 11.43
C LEU A 592 -5.11 -28.61 11.73
N ASP A 593 -6.10 -27.75 11.88
CA ASP A 593 -7.51 -28.17 11.99
C ASP A 593 -8.17 -28.36 10.61
N HIS A 594 -9.50 -28.61 10.59
CA HIS A 594 -10.25 -28.91 9.36
C HIS A 594 -10.47 -27.72 8.44
N GLN A 595 -10.57 -26.51 9.00
CA GLN A 595 -10.42 -25.28 8.22
C GLN A 595 -8.98 -25.24 7.70
N GLY A 596 -8.04 -25.51 8.60
CA GLY A 596 -6.62 -25.54 8.39
C GLY A 596 -5.84 -24.84 9.49
N GLN A 597 -6.49 -24.23 10.50
CA GLN A 597 -5.81 -23.37 11.45
C GLN A 597 -4.81 -24.15 12.32
N ALA A 598 -3.59 -23.60 12.55
CA ALA A 598 -2.57 -24.28 13.34
C ALA A 598 -2.90 -24.16 14.81
N ARG A 599 -3.87 -24.97 15.25
CA ARG A 599 -4.27 -25.01 16.65
C ARG A 599 -3.22 -25.68 17.53
N ARG A 600 -2.23 -26.37 16.96
CA ARG A 600 -1.32 -27.22 17.74
C ARG A 600 0.12 -27.21 17.23
N LEU A 601 1.04 -26.88 18.12
CA LEU A 601 2.48 -27.01 17.94
C LEU A 601 2.99 -28.09 18.89
N THR A 602 3.88 -28.96 18.43
CA THR A 602 4.42 -30.09 19.20
C THR A 602 5.93 -30.21 18.99
N LEU A 603 6.70 -30.06 20.05
CA LEU A 603 8.11 -30.43 20.11
C LEU A 603 8.24 -31.85 20.67
N ALA A 604 8.85 -32.76 19.92
CA ALA A 604 8.96 -34.17 20.32
C ALA A 604 10.30 -34.82 19.96
N GLN A 605 10.65 -35.87 20.70
CA GLN A 605 11.62 -36.88 20.28
C GLN A 605 10.85 -38.12 19.81
N GLY A 606 10.75 -38.31 18.48
CA GLY A 606 9.93 -39.38 17.91
C GLY A 606 8.46 -39.23 18.33
N LEU A 607 7.93 -40.20 19.09
CA LEU A 607 6.56 -40.19 19.61
C LEU A 607 6.43 -39.56 21.02
N HIS A 608 7.52 -39.10 21.63
CA HIS A 608 7.51 -38.53 22.99
C HIS A 608 7.47 -36.99 22.96
N PRO A 609 6.33 -36.35 23.27
CA PRO A 609 6.24 -34.89 23.30
C PRO A 609 6.96 -34.31 24.52
N LEU A 610 7.94 -33.44 24.27
CA LEU A 610 8.62 -32.64 25.28
C LEU A 610 7.80 -31.39 25.65
N TRP A 611 7.15 -30.79 24.65
CA TRP A 611 6.28 -29.63 24.82
C TRP A 611 5.19 -29.60 23.75
N THR A 612 3.98 -29.17 24.12
CA THR A 612 2.88 -28.90 23.20
C THR A 612 2.21 -27.57 23.50
N GLN A 613 1.84 -26.82 22.46
CA GLN A 613 0.91 -25.71 22.50
C GLN A 613 -0.43 -26.14 21.90
N HIS A 614 -1.54 -25.64 22.46
CA HIS A 614 -2.87 -25.68 21.86
C HIS A 614 -3.49 -24.28 21.89
N GLN A 615 -4.25 -23.88 20.87
CA GLN A 615 -4.93 -22.58 20.82
C GLN A 615 -6.36 -22.72 20.27
N GLY A 616 -7.28 -21.90 20.78
CA GLY A 616 -8.67 -21.83 20.34
C GLY A 616 -9.19 -20.41 20.32
N TYR A 617 -10.14 -20.12 19.43
CA TYR A 617 -10.51 -18.77 19.01
C TYR A 617 -12.04 -18.65 18.93
N ASP A 618 -12.57 -17.43 19.08
CA ASP A 618 -14.00 -17.13 18.99
C ASP A 618 -14.47 -16.85 17.54
N ASN A 619 -15.78 -16.64 17.35
CA ASN A 619 -16.38 -16.37 16.03
C ASN A 619 -15.99 -15.00 15.44
N GLN A 620 -15.23 -14.18 16.16
CA GLN A 620 -14.59 -12.93 15.68
C GLN A 620 -13.08 -13.12 15.46
N GLY A 621 -12.61 -14.38 15.45
CA GLY A 621 -11.22 -14.76 15.28
C GLY A 621 -10.31 -14.39 16.45
N ARG A 622 -10.84 -13.93 17.59
CA ARG A 622 -10.04 -13.52 18.76
C ARG A 622 -9.64 -14.74 19.56
N MET A 623 -8.43 -14.75 20.13
CA MET A 623 -7.93 -15.92 20.86
C MET A 623 -8.74 -16.13 22.14
N GLN A 624 -9.59 -17.15 22.18
CA GLN A 624 -10.43 -17.46 23.34
C GLN A 624 -9.62 -18.15 24.43
N TYR A 625 -8.68 -19.03 24.04
CA TYR A 625 -7.79 -19.70 24.97
C TYR A 625 -6.48 -20.14 24.31
N GLU A 626 -5.45 -20.33 25.13
CA GLU A 626 -4.29 -21.15 24.81
C GLU A 626 -3.97 -22.12 25.94
N THR A 627 -3.26 -23.20 25.63
CA THR A 627 -2.75 -24.20 26.57
C THR A 627 -1.32 -24.54 26.20
N HIS A 628 -0.42 -24.55 27.17
CA HIS A 628 0.92 -25.12 27.04
C HIS A 628 1.08 -26.27 28.03
N ALA A 629 1.52 -27.43 27.55
CA ALA A 629 1.82 -28.60 28.38
C ALA A 629 3.25 -29.06 28.12
N ILE A 630 3.96 -29.46 29.17
CA ILE A 630 5.37 -29.87 29.16
C ILE A 630 5.44 -31.20 29.91
N PRO A 631 5.10 -32.33 29.25
CA PRO A 631 4.84 -33.60 29.93
C PRO A 631 6.04 -34.12 30.75
N ALA A 632 7.26 -33.92 30.24
CA ALA A 632 8.50 -34.35 30.88
C ALA A 632 8.83 -33.64 32.22
N TYR A 633 8.10 -32.58 32.57
CA TYR A 633 8.27 -31.84 33.83
C TYR A 633 7.06 -31.91 34.75
N GLU A 634 6.01 -32.66 34.37
CA GLU A 634 4.70 -32.61 35.02
C GLU A 634 4.29 -31.15 35.25
N HIS A 635 4.12 -30.40 34.15
CA HIS A 635 3.69 -29.01 34.17
C HIS A 635 2.84 -28.63 32.97
N GLY A 636 1.90 -27.71 33.20
CA GLY A 636 1.20 -27.02 32.12
C GLY A 636 0.29 -25.91 32.64
N VAL A 637 -0.02 -24.98 31.75
CA VAL A 637 -0.87 -23.81 32.01
C VAL A 637 -1.82 -23.62 30.84
N SER A 638 -3.08 -23.27 31.12
CA SER A 638 -4.01 -22.75 30.13
C SER A 638 -4.39 -21.32 30.48
N TYR A 639 -4.39 -20.43 29.50
CA TYR A 639 -5.01 -19.11 29.64
C TYR A 639 -6.34 -19.10 28.88
N ARG A 640 -7.37 -18.48 29.48
CA ARG A 640 -8.61 -18.08 28.82
C ARG A 640 -8.69 -16.58 28.80
N TYR A 641 -9.12 -15.98 27.68
CA TYR A 641 -9.11 -14.54 27.46
C TYR A 641 -10.52 -13.99 27.26
N VAL A 642 -10.73 -12.74 27.69
CA VAL A 642 -11.99 -12.00 27.54
C VAL A 642 -11.68 -10.60 27.02
N TYR A 643 -12.49 -10.12 26.08
CA TYR A 643 -12.29 -8.87 25.35
C TYR A 643 -13.47 -7.90 25.54
N ASP A 644 -13.23 -6.59 25.42
CA ASP A 644 -14.31 -5.59 25.30
C ASP A 644 -14.87 -5.51 23.86
N ASP A 645 -15.86 -4.64 23.65
CA ASP A 645 -16.47 -4.41 22.34
C ASP A 645 -15.48 -3.83 21.31
N SER A 646 -14.45 -3.12 21.78
CA SER A 646 -13.29 -2.66 20.99
C SER A 646 -12.25 -3.76 20.76
N SER A 647 -12.53 -4.99 21.20
CA SER A 647 -11.67 -6.17 21.15
C SER A 647 -10.30 -6.03 21.85
N ARG A 648 -10.21 -5.18 22.88
CA ARG A 648 -9.04 -5.08 23.77
C ARG A 648 -9.13 -6.13 24.88
N LEU A 649 -8.02 -6.74 25.27
CA LEU A 649 -7.99 -7.76 26.33
C LEU A 649 -8.35 -7.16 27.71
N ILE A 650 -9.51 -7.47 28.27
CA ILE A 650 -9.96 -6.96 29.58
C ILE A 650 -9.82 -7.96 30.72
N ALA A 651 -9.79 -9.27 30.43
CA ALA A 651 -9.50 -10.28 31.45
C ALA A 651 -8.76 -11.48 30.87
N ALA A 652 -7.93 -12.11 31.70
CA ALA A 652 -7.26 -13.37 31.42
C ALA A 652 -7.21 -14.24 32.68
N GLN A 653 -7.80 -15.43 32.62
CA GLN A 653 -7.71 -16.42 33.70
C GLN A 653 -6.65 -17.47 33.34
N GLY A 654 -5.69 -17.67 34.24
CA GLY A 654 -4.74 -18.79 34.17
C GLY A 654 -5.24 -19.98 34.97
N ASP A 655 -5.48 -21.10 34.31
CA ASP A 655 -5.78 -22.39 34.93
C ASP A 655 -4.51 -23.26 34.87
N VAL A 656 -3.99 -23.70 36.02
CA VAL A 656 -2.91 -24.69 36.08
C VAL A 656 -3.45 -26.08 35.75
N LEU A 657 -2.76 -26.86 34.90
CA LEU A 657 -3.21 -28.21 34.56
C LEU A 657 -3.10 -29.16 35.77
N PRO A 658 -4.02 -30.13 35.96
CA PRO A 658 -4.03 -31.00 37.15
C PRO A 658 -2.76 -31.81 37.39
N THR A 659 -1.97 -32.04 36.34
CA THR A 659 -0.67 -32.73 36.36
C THR A 659 0.50 -31.76 36.57
N SER A 660 0.34 -30.70 37.38
CA SER A 660 1.37 -29.68 37.59
C SER A 660 2.02 -29.78 38.98
N THR A 661 3.32 -30.05 39.00
CA THR A 661 4.15 -30.04 40.22
C THR A 661 4.67 -28.64 40.57
N ILE A 662 4.82 -27.76 39.57
CA ILE A 662 5.26 -26.37 39.77
C ILE A 662 4.07 -25.49 40.22
N PRO A 663 4.17 -24.74 41.34
CA PRO A 663 3.14 -23.80 41.76
C PRO A 663 2.98 -22.62 40.79
N ASN A 664 1.74 -22.33 40.41
CA ASN A 664 1.33 -21.12 39.70
C ASN A 664 0.03 -20.62 40.34
N SER A 665 -0.24 -19.31 40.32
CA SER A 665 -1.47 -18.78 40.93
C SER A 665 -2.61 -18.67 39.92
N ASN A 666 -3.77 -19.25 40.28
CA ASN A 666 -5.01 -19.23 39.48
C ASN A 666 -5.73 -17.86 39.53
N ASP A 667 -5.01 -16.76 39.76
CA ASP A 667 -5.61 -15.43 39.84
C ASP A 667 -6.04 -14.96 38.45
N THR A 668 -7.30 -14.56 38.30
CA THR A 668 -7.72 -13.79 37.13
C THR A 668 -6.97 -12.45 37.09
N LEU A 669 -6.31 -12.19 35.96
CA LEU A 669 -5.75 -10.91 35.59
C LEU A 669 -6.85 -10.07 34.94
N TRP A 670 -7.08 -8.86 35.45
CA TRP A 670 -8.02 -7.90 34.89
C TRP A 670 -7.28 -6.67 34.40
N TYR A 671 -7.73 -6.07 33.30
CA TYR A 671 -7.13 -4.91 32.64
C TYR A 671 -8.21 -3.89 32.28
N ALA A 672 -7.92 -2.60 32.49
CA ALA A 672 -8.76 -1.48 32.08
C ALA A 672 -7.93 -0.51 31.24
N TRP A 673 -8.42 -0.14 30.06
CA TRP A 673 -7.68 0.62 29.05
C TRP A 673 -8.26 2.01 28.84
N ASN A 674 -7.37 2.99 28.67
CA ASN A 674 -7.70 4.30 28.12
C ASN A 674 -7.81 4.22 26.58
N ASP A 675 -8.44 5.21 25.97
CA ASP A 675 -8.63 5.25 24.51
C ASP A 675 -7.34 5.52 23.74
N ASP A 676 -6.30 6.05 24.40
CA ASP A 676 -4.95 6.23 23.86
C ASP A 676 -4.12 4.93 23.83
N GLY A 677 -4.71 3.81 24.28
CA GLY A 677 -4.09 2.49 24.34
C GLY A 677 -3.28 2.20 25.61
N SER A 678 -3.19 3.16 26.55
CA SER A 678 -2.52 2.96 27.84
C SER A 678 -3.42 2.24 28.87
N LEU A 679 -2.78 1.63 29.87
CA LEU A 679 -3.46 0.93 30.96
C LEU A 679 -3.87 1.91 32.07
N ALA A 680 -5.16 2.03 32.33
CA ALA A 680 -5.71 2.81 33.44
C ALA A 680 -5.57 2.10 34.80
N ALA A 681 -5.73 0.77 34.80
CA ALA A 681 -5.48 -0.11 35.93
C ALA A 681 -5.36 -1.58 35.50
N SER A 682 -4.64 -2.38 36.28
CA SER A 682 -4.74 -3.84 36.23
C SER A 682 -4.92 -4.41 37.64
N ARG A 683 -5.58 -5.57 37.78
CA ARG A 683 -5.77 -6.26 39.06
C ARG A 683 -5.37 -7.73 38.95
N LYS A 684 -4.64 -8.23 39.95
CA LYS A 684 -4.35 -9.66 40.16
C LYS A 684 -4.72 -10.03 41.60
N GLY A 685 -5.64 -10.97 41.79
CA GLY A 685 -6.13 -11.34 43.12
C GLY A 685 -6.71 -10.12 43.86
N ASN A 686 -6.11 -9.74 44.99
CA ASN A 686 -6.47 -8.52 45.74
C ASN A 686 -5.56 -7.30 45.47
N THR A 687 -4.50 -7.46 44.68
CA THR A 687 -3.57 -6.37 44.35
C THR A 687 -4.04 -5.64 43.09
N THR A 688 -4.18 -4.31 43.16
CA THR A 688 -4.46 -3.45 42.00
C THR A 688 -3.25 -2.57 41.73
N TYR A 689 -2.75 -2.62 40.50
CA TYR A 689 -1.69 -1.74 39.99
C TYR A 689 -2.29 -0.67 39.08
N ARG A 690 -1.77 0.56 39.19
CA ARG A 690 -2.15 1.73 38.38
C ARG A 690 -0.84 2.40 37.98
N PRO A 691 -0.44 2.38 36.69
CA PRO A 691 0.78 3.06 36.25
C PRO A 691 0.70 4.56 36.54
N ALA A 692 1.78 5.13 37.08
CA ALA A 692 1.89 6.58 37.33
C ALA A 692 3.00 7.23 36.46
N PRO A 693 2.85 7.26 35.11
CA PRO A 693 3.83 7.91 34.24
C PRO A 693 3.74 9.43 34.37
N ARG A 694 4.84 10.06 34.81
CA ARG A 694 5.05 11.51 34.70
C ARG A 694 5.67 11.80 33.33
N ARG A 695 5.06 12.67 32.52
CA ARG A 695 5.51 13.00 31.15
C ARG A 695 5.90 14.48 31.00
N ASP A 696 6.71 14.77 29.99
CA ASP A 696 6.98 16.13 29.52
C ASP A 696 5.89 16.63 28.55
N ALA A 697 5.99 17.89 28.13
CA ALA A 697 5.03 18.52 27.23
C ALA A 697 4.91 17.85 25.86
N SER A 698 5.90 17.05 25.44
CA SER A 698 5.91 16.28 24.19
C SER A 698 5.43 14.83 24.33
N GLY A 699 5.00 14.43 25.52
CA GLY A 699 4.57 13.07 25.84
C GLY A 699 5.70 12.09 26.18
N LEU A 700 6.98 12.50 26.12
CA LEU A 700 8.07 11.63 26.59
C LEU A 700 7.98 11.47 28.12
N PRO A 701 8.13 10.26 28.67
CA PRO A 701 8.14 10.10 30.12
C PRO A 701 9.41 10.70 30.74
N LEU A 702 9.22 11.28 31.92
CA LEU A 702 10.23 11.76 32.86
C LEU A 702 10.39 10.80 34.05
N ALA A 703 9.31 10.10 34.43
CA ALA A 703 9.35 8.99 35.37
C ALA A 703 8.21 7.99 35.10
N LEU A 704 8.39 6.74 35.53
CA LEU A 704 7.32 5.76 35.73
C LEU A 704 7.48 5.11 37.11
N ASP A 705 6.48 5.34 37.96
CA ASP A 705 6.44 4.92 39.36
C ASP A 705 7.70 5.40 40.12
N GLU A 706 8.52 4.51 40.68
CA GLU A 706 9.77 4.88 41.36
C GLU A 706 10.97 5.22 40.44
N ASN A 707 10.80 5.08 39.12
CA ASN A 707 11.90 5.13 38.16
C ASN A 707 11.90 6.45 37.37
N ASP A 708 12.84 7.35 37.66
CA ASP A 708 13.14 8.48 36.78
C ASP A 708 13.81 7.99 35.50
N VAL A 709 13.46 8.58 34.36
CA VAL A 709 13.97 8.22 33.03
C VAL A 709 14.56 9.44 32.32
N THR A 710 15.46 9.22 31.38
CA THR A 710 16.06 10.30 30.57
C THR A 710 16.16 9.87 29.12
N TYR A 711 15.81 10.77 28.20
CA TYR A 711 15.79 10.55 26.76
C TYR A 711 16.93 11.29 26.04
N GLY A 712 17.44 10.68 24.97
CA GLY A 712 18.43 11.29 24.07
C GLY A 712 17.81 12.34 23.14
N PRO A 713 18.64 13.07 22.37
CA PRO A 713 18.14 14.01 21.36
C PRO A 713 17.37 13.31 20.22
N ASN A 714 17.65 12.03 19.98
CA ASN A 714 16.89 11.14 19.09
C ASN A 714 15.58 10.58 19.71
N ARG A 715 15.18 11.10 20.87
CA ARG A 715 13.94 10.72 21.59
C ARG A 715 13.84 9.22 21.92
N ARG A 716 14.97 8.51 22.01
CA ARG A 716 15.09 7.15 22.58
C ARG A 716 15.55 7.21 24.05
N LEU A 717 15.13 6.24 24.86
CA LEU A 717 15.46 6.14 26.28
C LEU A 717 16.98 5.91 26.47
N VAL A 718 17.70 6.78 27.16
CA VAL A 718 19.17 6.65 27.37
C VAL A 718 19.59 6.32 28.80
N LYS A 719 18.69 6.44 29.79
CA LYS A 719 19.00 6.16 31.20
C LYS A 719 17.75 5.93 32.03
N VAL A 720 17.85 5.05 33.02
CA VAL A 720 16.85 4.83 34.08
C VAL A 720 17.54 4.90 35.45
N GLN A 721 16.95 5.67 36.37
CA GLN A 721 17.40 5.84 37.75
C GLN A 721 16.27 5.53 38.73
N ARG A 722 16.60 5.00 39.91
CA ARG A 722 15.68 4.85 41.05
C ARG A 722 16.34 5.39 42.30
N GLN A 723 15.67 6.31 43.00
CA GLN A 723 16.19 6.97 44.21
C GLN A 723 17.61 7.55 43.98
N GLY A 724 17.82 8.20 42.83
CA GLY A 724 19.12 8.75 42.39
C GLY A 724 20.14 7.74 41.86
N LYS A 725 20.05 6.45 42.20
CA LYS A 725 20.96 5.40 41.70
C LYS A 725 20.63 5.04 40.24
N ILE A 726 21.63 4.96 39.37
CA ILE A 726 21.47 4.44 38.01
C ILE A 726 21.18 2.94 38.08
N LEU A 727 20.07 2.52 37.46
CA LEU A 727 19.76 1.11 37.22
C LEU A 727 20.45 0.67 35.92
N ALA A 728 20.17 1.37 34.83
CA ALA A 728 20.78 1.16 33.53
C ALA A 728 20.94 2.46 32.74
N SER A 729 21.97 2.50 31.91
CA SER A 729 22.21 3.51 30.86
C SER A 729 22.35 2.81 29.52
N TYR A 730 21.85 3.43 28.45
CA TYR A 730 21.76 2.85 27.11
C TYR A 730 22.38 3.77 26.06
N THR A 731 22.88 3.18 24.98
CA THR A 731 23.41 3.91 23.82
C THR A 731 22.71 3.46 22.56
N HIS A 732 22.43 4.40 21.65
CA HIS A 732 21.67 4.16 20.42
C HIS A 732 22.46 4.59 19.17
N ASN A 733 22.22 3.95 18.04
CA ASN A 733 22.73 4.37 16.72
C ASN A 733 21.72 5.24 15.95
N ALA A 734 22.06 5.60 14.70
CA ALA A 734 21.21 6.41 13.81
C ALA A 734 19.86 5.76 13.45
N PHE A 735 19.73 4.44 13.57
CA PHE A 735 18.48 3.70 13.36
C PHE A 735 17.62 3.57 14.63
N GLY A 736 18.06 4.16 15.74
CA GLY A 736 17.40 4.02 17.05
C GLY A 736 17.59 2.66 17.71
N HIS A 737 18.45 1.77 17.18
CA HIS A 737 18.77 0.47 17.78
C HIS A 737 19.58 0.65 19.06
N ARG A 738 19.26 -0.10 20.12
CA ARG A 738 19.96 -0.06 21.41
C ARG A 738 21.28 -0.82 21.35
N ILE A 739 22.33 -0.17 20.84
CA ILE A 739 23.65 -0.78 20.60
C ILE A 739 24.46 -1.08 21.87
N SER A 740 24.15 -0.46 23.02
CA SER A 740 24.82 -0.74 24.29
C SER A 740 23.89 -0.60 25.51
N LYS A 741 24.19 -1.36 26.56
CA LYS A 741 23.69 -1.18 27.93
C LYS A 741 24.85 -1.22 28.94
N ARG A 742 24.78 -0.36 29.96
CA ARG A 742 25.66 -0.35 31.14
C ARG A 742 24.79 -0.28 32.41
N SER A 743 25.00 -1.20 33.36
CA SER A 743 24.40 -1.20 34.70
C SER A 743 25.47 -1.38 35.78
N ALA A 744 25.09 -1.40 37.05
CA ALA A 744 26.05 -1.64 38.15
C ALA A 744 26.50 -3.11 38.23
N GLN A 745 25.73 -4.02 37.62
CA GLN A 745 25.95 -5.47 37.66
C GLN A 745 26.56 -6.01 36.37
N ALA A 746 26.23 -5.41 35.22
CA ALA A 746 26.60 -5.91 33.91
C ALA A 746 26.85 -4.78 32.91
N SER A 747 27.36 -5.15 31.74
CA SER A 747 27.36 -4.30 30.55
C SER A 747 27.31 -5.19 29.32
N THR A 748 26.63 -4.73 28.28
CA THR A 748 26.29 -5.51 27.09
C THR A 748 26.43 -4.65 25.84
N ASN A 749 27.15 -5.17 24.85
CA ASN A 749 27.14 -4.66 23.49
C ASN A 749 26.09 -5.45 22.69
N TYR A 750 25.23 -4.78 21.92
CA TYR A 750 24.18 -5.42 21.10
C TYR A 750 24.44 -5.20 19.61
N PHE A 751 24.33 -6.22 18.78
CA PHE A 751 24.65 -6.19 17.37
C PHE A 751 23.42 -6.52 16.51
N TYR A 752 22.98 -5.56 15.69
CA TYR A 752 21.74 -5.62 14.92
C TYR A 752 22.02 -5.73 13.42
N LEU A 753 21.20 -6.52 12.70
CA LEU A 753 21.13 -6.56 11.24
C LEU A 753 19.66 -6.61 10.83
N HIS A 754 19.25 -5.84 9.81
CA HIS A 754 17.84 -5.76 9.37
C HIS A 754 16.83 -5.57 10.52
N ASN A 755 17.17 -4.70 11.49
CA ASN A 755 16.41 -4.44 12.72
C ASN A 755 16.29 -5.61 13.71
N GLN A 756 16.86 -6.79 13.44
CA GLN A 756 16.89 -7.93 14.35
C GLN A 756 18.15 -7.91 15.24
N LEU A 757 18.03 -8.22 16.54
CA LEU A 757 19.16 -8.45 17.42
C LEU A 757 19.81 -9.79 17.07
N LEU A 758 20.98 -9.77 16.41
CA LEU A 758 21.71 -10.98 16.04
C LEU A 758 22.69 -11.46 17.11
N ALA A 759 23.31 -10.56 17.87
CA ALA A 759 24.37 -10.98 18.80
C ALA A 759 24.58 -10.02 19.97
N GLU A 760 25.17 -10.55 21.04
CA GLU A 760 25.54 -9.83 22.25
C GLU A 760 27.00 -10.08 22.63
N GLY A 761 27.69 -9.05 23.09
CA GLY A 761 28.96 -9.14 23.81
C GLY A 761 28.77 -8.80 25.29
N ARG A 762 28.86 -9.79 26.18
CA ARG A 762 28.80 -9.67 27.65
C ARG A 762 30.20 -9.90 28.23
N LYS A 763 30.56 -9.18 29.31
CA LYS A 763 31.90 -9.28 29.92
C LYS A 763 31.97 -10.32 31.03
N THR A 764 32.24 -11.56 30.64
CA THR A 764 32.81 -12.58 31.53
C THR A 764 34.23 -12.94 31.02
N ALA A 765 35.24 -12.67 31.84
CA ALA A 765 36.60 -13.22 31.80
C ALA A 765 37.39 -13.31 30.45
N LEU A 766 37.12 -12.50 29.43
CA LEU A 766 37.98 -12.42 28.24
C LEU A 766 39.42 -12.01 28.61
N ALA A 767 40.40 -12.67 27.99
CA ALA A 767 41.83 -12.44 28.22
C ALA A 767 42.29 -11.04 27.77
N ALA A 768 43.27 -10.47 28.48
CA ALA A 768 43.79 -9.14 28.18
C ALA A 768 44.42 -9.08 26.77
N GLY A 769 43.97 -8.14 25.94
CA GLY A 769 44.37 -8.01 24.53
C GLY A 769 43.34 -8.54 23.54
N SER A 770 42.39 -9.38 23.96
CA SER A 770 41.25 -9.78 23.15
C SER A 770 40.31 -8.59 22.90
N GLN A 771 39.84 -8.43 21.66
CA GLN A 771 38.71 -7.54 21.38
C GLN A 771 37.49 -7.97 22.21
N PRO A 772 36.62 -7.05 22.68
CA PRO A 772 35.39 -7.42 23.38
C PRO A 772 34.41 -8.10 22.40
N GLY A 773 34.56 -9.42 22.26
CA GLY A 773 33.89 -10.24 21.28
C GLY A 773 32.39 -10.39 21.52
N ILE A 774 31.74 -11.05 20.57
CA ILE A 774 30.41 -11.60 20.77
C ILE A 774 30.54 -12.82 21.68
N SER A 775 29.85 -12.78 22.82
CA SER A 775 29.74 -13.90 23.75
C SER A 775 28.50 -14.76 23.45
N ARG A 776 27.52 -14.21 22.72
CA ARG A 776 26.29 -14.90 22.33
C ARG A 776 25.80 -14.48 20.96
N ARG A 777 25.47 -15.44 20.09
CA ARG A 777 24.72 -15.20 18.84
C ARG A 777 23.33 -15.82 18.89
N TYR A 778 22.34 -15.14 18.35
CA TYR A 778 20.99 -15.64 18.06
C TYR A 778 20.89 -15.99 16.58
N ILE A 779 20.23 -17.12 16.27
CA ILE A 779 20.08 -17.64 14.91
C ILE A 779 18.59 -17.71 14.59
N TYR A 780 18.18 -17.10 13.48
CA TYR A 780 16.77 -16.96 13.08
C TYR A 780 16.45 -17.69 11.77
N ALA A 781 15.29 -18.33 11.72
CA ALA A 781 14.63 -18.78 10.51
C ALA A 781 13.60 -17.71 10.07
N GLY A 782 14.08 -16.68 9.37
CA GLY A 782 13.27 -15.48 9.11
C GLY A 782 13.15 -14.62 10.36
N LEU A 783 11.95 -14.50 10.92
CA LEU A 783 11.70 -13.78 12.17
C LEU A 783 11.74 -14.68 13.43
N VAL A 784 11.66 -16.01 13.28
CA VAL A 784 11.58 -16.95 14.41
C VAL A 784 13.00 -17.34 14.87
N PRO A 785 13.37 -17.17 16.16
CA PRO A 785 14.63 -17.66 16.68
C PRO A 785 14.62 -19.19 16.81
N VAL A 786 15.62 -19.86 16.25
CA VAL A 786 15.74 -21.33 16.18
C VAL A 786 17.01 -21.89 16.81
N GLY A 787 17.97 -21.03 17.16
CA GLY A 787 19.17 -21.44 17.89
C GLY A 787 19.87 -20.27 18.55
N LEU A 788 20.75 -20.57 19.50
CA LEU A 788 21.74 -19.62 20.01
C LEU A 788 23.08 -20.31 20.21
N ILE A 789 24.18 -19.58 20.01
CA ILE A 789 25.54 -20.02 20.27
C ILE A 789 26.08 -19.21 21.43
N ASP A 790 26.59 -19.85 22.48
CA ASP A 790 27.40 -19.20 23.50
C ASP A 790 28.89 -19.47 23.26
N TYR A 791 29.67 -18.40 23.22
CA TYR A 791 31.12 -18.44 23.09
C TYR A 791 31.75 -18.26 24.48
N PRO A 792 32.45 -19.27 25.03
CA PRO A 792 33.01 -19.21 26.37
C PRO A 792 34.19 -18.24 26.47
N ALA A 793 34.50 -17.83 27.70
CA ALA A 793 35.52 -16.84 27.99
C ALA A 793 36.96 -17.36 27.86
N LEU A 794 37.16 -18.68 28.04
CA LEU A 794 38.46 -19.34 28.02
C LEU A 794 38.68 -20.04 26.67
N PRO A 795 39.83 -19.86 25.99
CA PRO A 795 40.14 -20.55 24.73
C PRO A 795 40.26 -22.08 24.82
N SER A 796 40.21 -22.65 26.02
CA SER A 796 40.16 -24.10 26.27
C SER A 796 38.78 -24.72 25.99
N ASP A 797 37.74 -23.89 25.99
CA ASP A 797 36.36 -24.35 26.05
C ASP A 797 35.70 -24.23 24.67
N SER A 798 34.98 -25.26 24.23
CA SER A 798 34.27 -25.22 22.94
C SER A 798 33.00 -24.38 23.03
N ALA A 799 32.76 -23.54 22.01
CA ALA A 799 31.51 -22.80 21.86
C ALA A 799 30.29 -23.74 21.74
N GLN A 800 29.19 -23.39 22.40
CA GLN A 800 28.05 -24.28 22.61
C GLN A 800 26.81 -23.81 21.84
N LEU A 801 26.34 -24.64 20.91
CA LEU A 801 25.08 -24.45 20.20
C LEU A 801 23.92 -25.05 21.00
N TYR A 802 22.87 -24.25 21.19
CA TYR A 802 21.59 -24.67 21.76
C TYR A 802 20.47 -24.49 20.74
N ALA A 803 19.49 -25.39 20.78
CA ALA A 803 18.25 -25.26 20.04
C ALA A 803 17.28 -24.32 20.77
N VAL A 804 16.71 -23.35 20.06
CA VAL A 804 15.67 -22.44 20.59
C VAL A 804 14.33 -22.85 19.99
N HIS A 805 13.34 -22.99 20.86
CA HIS A 805 12.01 -23.47 20.55
C HIS A 805 11.00 -22.35 20.84
N ALA A 806 10.40 -21.81 19.77
CA ALA A 806 9.43 -20.74 19.84
C ALA A 806 7.99 -21.26 19.68
N ASP A 807 7.01 -20.44 20.08
CA ASP A 807 5.58 -20.69 19.86
C ASP A 807 5.09 -20.21 18.48
N LEU A 808 3.80 -20.43 18.20
CA LEU A 808 3.16 -20.09 16.92
C LEU A 808 3.32 -18.60 16.52
N ILE A 809 3.45 -17.68 17.49
CA ILE A 809 3.71 -16.25 17.23
C ILE A 809 5.21 -15.89 17.25
N GLY A 810 6.10 -16.88 17.36
CA GLY A 810 7.56 -16.71 17.33
C GLY A 810 8.21 -16.34 18.66
N ALA A 811 7.50 -16.38 19.80
CA ALA A 811 8.08 -16.08 21.11
C ALA A 811 8.83 -17.31 21.68
N PRO A 812 10.11 -17.20 22.10
CA PRO A 812 10.87 -18.33 22.66
C PRO A 812 10.22 -18.85 23.94
N ARG A 813 9.94 -20.16 24.01
CA ARG A 813 9.40 -20.81 25.22
C ARG A 813 10.39 -21.75 25.90
N LEU A 814 11.30 -22.34 25.12
CA LEU A 814 12.22 -23.37 25.60
C LEU A 814 13.57 -23.27 24.88
N VAL A 815 14.65 -23.59 25.59
CA VAL A 815 16.01 -23.80 25.04
C VAL A 815 16.55 -25.12 25.54
N THR A 816 17.14 -25.92 24.64
CA THR A 816 17.73 -27.23 24.95
C THR A 816 19.14 -27.37 24.40
N ASP A 817 20.04 -28.03 25.13
CA ASP A 817 21.39 -28.34 24.64
C ASP A 817 21.45 -29.59 23.74
N VAL A 818 22.66 -29.97 23.34
CA VAL A 818 22.95 -31.14 22.48
C VAL A 818 22.47 -32.47 23.05
N ASN A 819 22.31 -32.58 24.37
CA ASN A 819 21.79 -33.77 25.05
C ASN A 819 20.27 -33.68 25.30
N GLN A 820 19.58 -32.74 24.63
CA GLN A 820 18.16 -32.42 24.78
C GLN A 820 17.77 -31.91 26.18
N LYS A 821 18.72 -31.70 27.09
CA LYS A 821 18.46 -31.18 28.43
C LYS A 821 17.88 -29.76 28.33
N ILE A 822 16.82 -29.48 29.09
CA ILE A 822 16.26 -28.13 29.20
C ILE A 822 17.27 -27.22 29.90
N ARG A 823 17.64 -26.12 29.24
CA ARG A 823 18.59 -25.11 29.72
C ARG A 823 17.91 -23.77 30.01
N TRP A 824 16.78 -23.49 29.36
CA TRP A 824 15.87 -22.40 29.73
C TRP A 824 14.44 -22.82 29.38
N LEU A 825 13.47 -22.51 30.24
CA LEU A 825 12.04 -22.73 30.02
C LEU A 825 11.26 -21.58 30.64
N ALA A 826 10.28 -21.02 29.95
CA ALA A 826 9.46 -19.93 30.48
C ALA A 826 7.97 -20.02 30.15
N SER A 827 7.14 -19.64 31.13
CA SER A 827 5.75 -19.23 30.90
C SER A 827 5.69 -17.75 30.53
N TYR A 828 4.68 -17.33 29.78
CA TYR A 828 4.45 -15.94 29.40
C TYR A 828 3.11 -15.46 29.96
N SER A 829 3.07 -14.24 30.48
CA SER A 829 1.81 -13.59 30.84
C SER A 829 0.95 -13.34 29.59
N PRO A 830 -0.36 -13.06 29.78
CA PRO A 830 -1.23 -12.52 28.73
C PRO A 830 -0.69 -11.25 28.05
N THR A 831 0.22 -10.53 28.68
CA THR A 831 0.89 -9.31 28.20
C THR A 831 2.39 -9.51 27.91
N GLY A 832 2.80 -10.75 27.63
CA GLY A 832 4.14 -11.07 27.12
C GLY A 832 5.28 -11.09 28.16
N ALA A 833 5.01 -10.89 29.45
CA ALA A 833 6.04 -10.98 30.50
C ALA A 833 6.48 -12.44 30.67
N ALA A 834 7.74 -12.76 30.37
CA ALA A 834 8.27 -14.11 30.53
C ALA A 834 8.77 -14.37 31.97
N THR A 835 8.35 -15.50 32.55
CA THR A 835 8.83 -16.00 33.86
C THR A 835 9.52 -17.34 33.65
N GLN A 836 10.81 -17.41 33.99
CA GLN A 836 11.60 -18.64 33.89
C GLN A 836 11.15 -19.67 34.94
N LEU A 837 10.87 -20.90 34.48
CA LEU A 837 10.39 -22.02 35.29
C LEU A 837 11.49 -23.03 35.61
N ALA A 838 12.42 -23.23 34.68
CA ALA A 838 13.50 -24.21 34.80
C ALA A 838 14.72 -23.82 33.94
N GLY A 839 15.84 -24.48 34.22
CA GLY A 839 17.11 -24.30 33.50
C GLY A 839 18.03 -23.24 34.11
N ASP A 840 19.31 -23.34 33.76
CA ASP A 840 20.47 -22.57 34.24
C ASP A 840 20.92 -21.46 33.28
N LEU A 841 20.47 -21.50 32.04
CA LEU A 841 20.70 -20.46 31.03
C LEU A 841 19.76 -19.27 31.27
N THR A 842 20.16 -18.09 30.82
CA THR A 842 19.27 -16.92 30.67
C THR A 842 18.95 -16.70 29.21
N LEU A 843 17.76 -16.20 28.88
CA LEU A 843 17.39 -15.73 27.54
C LEU A 843 16.59 -14.43 27.67
N ASP A 844 16.99 -13.42 26.89
CA ASP A 844 16.41 -12.07 26.97
C ASP A 844 15.51 -11.72 25.77
N LEU A 845 15.46 -12.55 24.72
CA LEU A 845 14.44 -12.43 23.67
C LEU A 845 13.03 -12.69 24.23
N ARG A 846 12.01 -11.96 23.75
CA ARG A 846 10.61 -12.04 24.22
C ARG A 846 9.66 -12.25 23.03
N LEU A 847 8.59 -11.46 22.91
CA LEU A 847 7.76 -11.44 21.68
C LEU A 847 8.62 -10.97 20.47
N PRO A 848 8.20 -11.20 19.21
CA PRO A 848 8.98 -10.75 18.05
C PRO A 848 9.37 -9.27 18.10
N GLY A 849 10.66 -8.99 17.92
CA GLY A 849 11.26 -7.65 18.03
C GLY A 849 11.75 -7.27 19.44
N GLN A 850 11.30 -7.95 20.49
CA GLN A 850 11.46 -7.52 21.88
C GLN A 850 12.69 -8.12 22.60
N VAL A 851 13.44 -7.27 23.29
CA VAL A 851 14.61 -7.61 24.10
C VAL A 851 14.43 -7.14 25.54
N PHE A 852 14.35 -8.08 26.48
CA PHE A 852 14.17 -7.85 27.91
C PHE A 852 15.31 -7.04 28.54
N ASP A 853 14.96 -6.28 29.57
CA ASP A 853 15.87 -5.48 30.36
C ASP A 853 15.71 -5.80 31.86
N ALA A 854 16.58 -6.67 32.37
CA ALA A 854 16.50 -7.21 33.72
C ALA A 854 16.58 -6.15 34.83
N GLU A 855 17.22 -5.02 34.58
CA GLU A 855 17.36 -3.88 35.50
C GLU A 855 16.06 -3.08 35.68
N THR A 856 15.10 -3.20 34.76
CA THR A 856 13.83 -2.45 34.76
C THR A 856 12.59 -3.34 34.71
N GLY A 857 12.69 -4.56 34.19
CA GLY A 857 11.56 -5.42 33.85
C GLY A 857 10.84 -5.06 32.54
N TRP A 858 11.37 -4.08 31.79
CA TRP A 858 10.80 -3.60 30.54
C TRP A 858 11.39 -4.34 29.33
N HIS A 859 10.76 -4.21 28.16
CA HIS A 859 11.26 -4.77 26.91
C HIS A 859 11.61 -3.62 25.96
N ASP A 860 12.81 -3.63 25.39
CA ASP A 860 13.16 -2.77 24.26
C ASP A 860 12.59 -3.37 22.97
N ASN A 861 11.74 -2.63 22.26
CA ASN A 861 11.14 -3.03 20.98
C ASN A 861 11.53 -2.03 19.89
N LEU A 862 12.80 -2.09 19.50
CA LEU A 862 13.46 -1.32 18.44
C LEU A 862 13.43 0.22 18.60
N LEU A 863 12.27 0.84 18.42
CA LEU A 863 12.05 2.30 18.49
C LEU A 863 11.28 2.73 19.74
N ARG A 864 10.57 1.80 20.39
CA ARG A 864 9.78 2.04 21.60
C ARG A 864 10.14 1.03 22.69
N THR A 865 9.87 1.40 23.94
CA THR A 865 10.02 0.57 25.13
C THR A 865 8.64 0.00 25.49
N TYR A 866 8.49 -1.32 25.40
CA TYR A 866 7.26 -2.03 25.78
C TYR A 866 7.26 -2.37 27.27
N LEU A 867 6.12 -2.15 27.92
CA LEU A 867 5.89 -2.35 29.35
C LEU A 867 5.03 -3.61 29.54
N PRO A 868 5.60 -4.81 29.70
CA PRO A 868 4.82 -6.06 29.73
C PRO A 868 3.94 -6.17 31.00
N GLN A 869 4.24 -5.44 32.07
CA GLN A 869 3.36 -5.29 33.24
C GLN A 869 2.07 -4.50 32.91
N SER A 870 2.14 -3.59 31.93
CA SER A 870 1.05 -2.69 31.54
C SER A 870 0.48 -2.99 30.15
N GLY A 871 1.06 -3.92 29.39
CA GLY A 871 0.63 -4.33 28.05
C GLY A 871 0.69 -3.25 26.96
N GLN A 872 1.42 -2.16 27.20
CA GLN A 872 1.46 -0.94 26.36
C GLN A 872 2.90 -0.51 26.04
N TYR A 873 3.06 0.47 25.16
CA TYR A 873 4.31 1.23 25.01
C TYR A 873 4.46 2.32 26.07
N LEU A 874 5.72 2.65 26.40
CA LEU A 874 6.10 3.73 27.29
C LEU A 874 6.09 5.08 26.57
N GLU A 875 6.63 5.15 25.35
CA GLU A 875 6.69 6.33 24.48
C GLU A 875 5.50 6.39 23.50
N PRO A 876 4.98 7.60 23.20
CA PRO A 876 4.03 7.78 22.10
C PRO A 876 4.57 7.32 20.75
N ASP A 877 3.69 6.88 19.85
CA ASP A 877 4.08 6.43 18.50
C ASP A 877 4.87 7.52 17.73
N PRO A 878 6.12 7.24 17.28
CA PRO A 878 6.95 8.23 16.60
C PRO A 878 6.43 8.64 15.21
N LEU A 879 5.50 7.87 14.62
CA LEU A 879 4.78 8.21 13.39
C LEU A 879 3.72 9.29 13.62
N GLY A 880 3.26 9.43 14.87
CA GLY A 880 2.12 10.28 15.23
C GLY A 880 0.76 9.66 14.82
N PRO A 881 -0.29 10.48 14.73
CA PRO A 881 -1.65 10.02 14.44
C PRO A 881 -1.82 9.59 12.97
N VAL A 882 -2.16 8.32 12.78
CA VAL A 882 -2.61 7.73 11.51
C VAL A 882 -3.92 6.95 11.73
N PRO A 883 -4.76 6.73 10.70
CA PRO A 883 -6.06 6.08 10.89
C PRO A 883 -5.94 4.71 11.57
N GLY A 884 -6.57 4.58 12.75
CA GLY A 884 -6.62 3.32 13.50
C GLY A 884 -5.45 3.05 14.46
N ASN A 885 -4.39 3.87 14.50
CA ASN A 885 -3.35 3.70 15.54
C ASN A 885 -3.75 4.37 16.86
N GLN A 886 -3.15 3.90 17.95
CA GLN A 886 -3.28 4.46 19.29
C GLN A 886 -1.93 5.03 19.72
N ALA A 887 -1.92 6.12 20.49
CA ALA A 887 -0.69 6.78 20.89
C ALA A 887 0.28 5.86 21.66
N LEU A 888 -0.23 5.03 22.58
CA LEU A 888 0.54 4.17 23.48
C LEU A 888 0.21 2.67 23.34
N GLY A 889 -0.75 2.31 22.50
CA GLY A 889 -1.19 0.92 22.34
C GLY A 889 -0.15 0.01 21.68
N TYR A 890 -0.04 -1.22 22.17
CA TYR A 890 0.71 -2.31 21.51
C TYR A 890 -0.27 -3.36 20.99
N ALA A 891 -0.13 -3.78 19.73
CA ALA A 891 -0.82 -4.94 19.16
C ALA A 891 -2.35 -4.95 19.38
N ASN A 892 -3.01 -3.77 19.35
CA ASN A 892 -4.44 -3.58 19.69
C ASN A 892 -4.87 -4.23 21.02
N GLN A 893 -3.98 -4.22 22.02
CA GLN A 893 -4.15 -4.91 23.31
C GLN A 893 -4.38 -6.43 23.16
N GLN A 894 -3.94 -7.04 22.05
CA GLN A 894 -3.95 -8.49 21.79
C GLN A 894 -2.51 -9.04 21.58
N PRO A 895 -1.56 -8.82 22.50
CA PRO A 895 -0.13 -9.18 22.35
C PRO A 895 0.17 -10.69 22.23
N ARG A 896 -0.84 -11.55 22.33
CA ARG A 896 -0.72 -13.01 22.12
C ARG A 896 -1.28 -13.48 20.77
N ARG A 897 -1.92 -12.58 20.02
CA ARG A 897 -2.48 -12.81 18.68
C ARG A 897 -1.71 -12.01 17.62
N TYR A 898 -1.37 -10.76 17.93
CA TYR A 898 -0.68 -9.85 17.02
C TYR A 898 0.71 -9.48 17.55
N ALA A 899 1.66 -9.22 16.65
CA ALA A 899 3.00 -8.72 16.96
C ALA A 899 3.23 -7.40 16.23
N ASP A 900 4.06 -6.53 16.80
CA ASP A 900 4.58 -5.31 16.17
C ASP A 900 6.13 -5.39 16.10
N PRO A 901 6.71 -5.99 15.04
CA PRO A 901 8.16 -6.15 14.91
C PRO A 901 8.88 -4.92 14.35
N LEU A 902 8.14 -3.89 13.89
CA LEU A 902 8.67 -2.75 13.11
C LEU A 902 7.87 -1.45 13.29
N GLY A 903 6.54 -1.52 13.16
CA GLY A 903 5.61 -0.38 13.19
C GLY A 903 4.56 -0.32 12.07
N LEU A 904 4.85 -0.82 10.84
CA LEU A 904 4.01 -0.65 9.61
C LEU A 904 4.14 -1.84 8.61
N LEU A 905 3.48 -1.71 7.39
CA LEU A 905 2.49 -3.05 5.01
C LEU A 905 2.60 -2.63 3.44
N LEU A 906 3.25 -3.44 2.57
CA LEU A 906 3.14 -3.50 1.07
C LEU A 906 3.91 -4.75 0.56
N PHE A 907 3.74 -5.24 -0.68
CA PHE A 907 4.64 -6.25 -1.28
C PHE A 907 5.34 -5.74 -2.56
N ALA A 908 6.66 -5.93 -2.67
CA ALA A 908 7.45 -5.52 -3.85
C ALA A 908 8.54 -6.56 -4.21
N PHE A 909 8.65 -6.89 -5.51
CA PHE A 909 9.44 -7.98 -6.09
C PHE A 909 10.40 -7.46 -7.16
N ASP A 910 11.63 -7.13 -6.78
CA ASP A 910 12.56 -6.53 -7.74
C ASP A 910 13.01 -7.51 -8.83
N GLY A 911 13.54 -6.98 -9.92
CA GLY A 911 13.89 -7.77 -11.09
C GLY A 911 15.28 -8.36 -11.10
N THR A 912 15.59 -9.06 -12.19
CA THR A 912 16.87 -9.76 -12.26
C THR A 912 18.01 -8.79 -12.21
N ARG A 913 18.96 -9.13 -11.35
CA ARG A 913 20.09 -8.30 -10.96
C ARG A 913 19.75 -7.03 -10.14
N ASN A 914 18.52 -6.80 -9.67
CA ASN A 914 18.19 -5.59 -8.91
C ASN A 914 18.10 -5.76 -7.38
N SER A 915 18.43 -4.66 -6.69
CA SER A 915 18.39 -4.49 -5.24
C SER A 915 18.14 -3.01 -4.87
N PRO A 916 17.96 -2.61 -3.58
CA PRO A 916 17.63 -1.23 -3.19
C PRO A 916 18.60 -0.19 -3.78
N ASP A 917 19.83 -0.62 -3.76
CA ASP A 917 21.06 0.05 -4.14
C ASP A 917 21.19 0.32 -5.64
N THR A 918 20.49 -0.45 -6.49
CA THR A 918 20.36 -0.16 -7.93
C THR A 918 19.43 1.02 -8.21
N ARG A 919 18.57 1.41 -7.25
CA ARG A 919 17.44 2.32 -7.47
C ARG A 919 16.54 1.91 -8.64
N SER A 920 16.24 0.62 -8.74
CA SER A 920 15.22 0.11 -9.67
C SER A 920 13.88 0.84 -9.52
N ASN A 921 13.03 0.73 -10.52
CA ASN A 921 11.69 1.31 -10.45
C ASN A 921 10.83 0.66 -9.35
N ILE A 922 11.06 -0.62 -9.05
CA ILE A 922 10.44 -1.33 -7.92
C ILE A 922 10.90 -0.77 -6.58
N TRP A 923 12.19 -0.48 -6.42
CA TRP A 923 12.68 0.16 -5.21
C TRP A 923 12.12 1.58 -5.09
N LYS A 924 12.22 2.41 -6.15
CA LYS A 924 11.71 3.79 -6.17
C LYS A 924 10.22 3.87 -5.80
N MET A 925 9.38 2.97 -6.33
CA MET A 925 7.98 2.84 -5.91
C MET A 925 7.85 2.38 -4.45
N SER A 926 8.59 1.34 -4.04
CA SER A 926 8.51 0.82 -2.66
C SER A 926 8.83 1.87 -1.59
N GLN A 927 9.79 2.78 -1.84
CA GLN A 927 10.15 3.85 -0.91
C GLN A 927 9.17 5.03 -0.92
N THR A 928 8.31 5.13 -1.95
CA THR A 928 7.36 6.25 -2.10
C THR A 928 5.93 5.90 -1.67
N TYR A 929 5.59 4.63 -1.46
CA TYR A 929 4.27 4.18 -1.02
C TYR A 929 3.79 4.76 0.33
N ARG A 930 2.47 4.79 0.56
CA ARG A 930 1.83 5.38 1.77
C ARG A 930 0.63 4.63 2.37
N ASP A 931 0.18 3.49 1.81
CA ASP A 931 -1.09 2.87 2.23
C ASP A 931 -0.96 1.80 3.33
N GLY A 932 0.26 1.52 3.81
CA GLY A 932 0.53 0.57 4.89
C GLY A 932 2.04 0.33 5.05
N PRO A 933 2.44 -0.83 5.59
CA PRO A 933 4.26 -1.54 5.27
C PRO A 933 5.04 -1.38 3.97
N VAL A 934 6.20 -2.05 3.92
CA VAL A 934 6.96 -2.33 2.70
C VAL A 934 7.75 -3.63 2.88
N PHE A 935 7.21 -4.75 2.38
CA PHE A 935 7.93 -6.00 2.16
C PHE A 935 8.57 -5.96 0.76
N TYR A 936 9.62 -5.15 0.64
CA TYR A 936 10.48 -5.15 -0.55
C TYR A 936 11.42 -6.36 -0.50
N HIS A 937 11.52 -7.08 -1.61
CA HIS A 937 12.49 -8.16 -1.80
C HIS A 937 13.27 -7.90 -3.10
N SER A 938 14.60 -7.95 -3.03
CA SER A 938 15.49 -7.93 -4.20
C SER A 938 15.20 -9.12 -5.13
N GLY A 939 15.55 -9.01 -6.41
CA GLY A 939 15.13 -10.00 -7.39
C GLY A 939 15.95 -11.29 -7.42
N PRO A 940 15.99 -11.97 -8.58
CA PRO A 940 16.90 -13.08 -8.85
C PRO A 940 18.26 -12.62 -9.39
N GLY A 941 19.37 -13.23 -8.93
CA GLY A 941 20.73 -13.00 -9.43
C GLY A 941 21.58 -12.11 -8.54
N ASN A 942 21.84 -10.90 -9.08
CA ASN A 942 22.16 -9.60 -8.46
C ASN A 942 23.18 -8.77 -9.34
N SER A 943 23.22 -7.44 -9.26
CA SER A 943 24.02 -6.38 -10.00
C SER A 943 25.61 -6.32 -9.90
N LEU A 944 26.39 -7.40 -9.56
CA LEU A 944 27.86 -7.31 -9.23
C LEU A 944 28.64 -7.71 -10.50
N TYR A 945 29.43 -8.77 -10.37
CA TYR A 945 29.38 -9.92 -11.25
C TYR A 945 27.94 -10.39 -11.58
N THR A 946 27.86 -11.19 -12.64
CA THR A 946 26.69 -12.02 -13.00
C THR A 946 26.88 -13.41 -12.40
N ASN A 947 25.79 -14.03 -11.95
CA ASN A 947 25.80 -15.22 -11.10
C ASN A 947 24.59 -16.14 -11.39
N TRP A 948 24.54 -17.40 -10.92
CA TRP A 948 23.63 -18.42 -11.50
C TRP A 948 22.12 -18.10 -11.49
N ASP A 949 21.54 -17.22 -10.68
CA ASP A 949 20.15 -16.81 -10.94
C ASP A 949 20.01 -15.72 -11.97
N ALA A 950 20.99 -14.82 -12.08
CA ALA A 950 20.97 -13.82 -13.13
C ALA A 950 20.88 -14.52 -14.50
N ILE A 951 21.37 -15.75 -14.55
CA ILE A 951 21.18 -16.74 -15.61
C ILE A 951 19.86 -17.54 -15.44
N ALA A 952 19.59 -18.17 -14.28
CA ALA A 952 18.61 -19.26 -14.12
C ALA A 952 17.55 -19.14 -12.99
N ALA A 953 17.42 -18.01 -12.31
CA ALA A 953 16.38 -17.62 -11.33
C ALA A 953 15.79 -18.68 -10.34
N TRP A 954 16.52 -19.73 -9.98
CA TRP A 954 16.17 -20.75 -8.99
C TRP A 954 16.01 -20.16 -7.55
N GLN A 955 16.20 -18.84 -7.29
CA GLN A 955 15.73 -18.16 -6.05
C GLN A 955 14.23 -18.09 -6.01
N ALA A 956 13.57 -17.99 -7.16
CA ALA A 956 12.18 -17.65 -7.37
C ALA A 956 11.24 -18.15 -6.26
N GLY A 957 11.19 -19.46 -6.03
CA GLY A 957 10.40 -20.06 -4.96
C GLY A 957 10.68 -19.49 -3.56
N ARG A 958 11.92 -19.11 -3.21
CA ARG A 958 12.22 -18.40 -1.93
C ARG A 958 11.63 -17.01 -1.92
N ILE A 959 11.77 -16.23 -2.99
CA ILE A 959 11.22 -14.87 -3.04
C ILE A 959 9.71 -14.95 -2.76
N VAL A 960 9.05 -15.88 -3.43
CA VAL A 960 7.63 -16.18 -3.27
C VAL A 960 7.33 -16.71 -1.86
N GLU A 961 8.04 -17.72 -1.34
CA GLU A 961 7.87 -18.28 0.01
C GLU A 961 8.11 -17.24 1.12
N ASN A 962 9.09 -16.33 0.96
CA ASN A 962 9.35 -15.24 1.90
C ASN A 962 8.18 -14.27 1.92
N GLN A 963 7.70 -13.85 0.74
CA GLN A 963 6.59 -12.91 0.61
C GLN A 963 5.26 -13.57 1.02
N TRP A 964 5.10 -14.87 0.78
CA TRP A 964 4.00 -15.71 1.27
C TRP A 964 4.01 -15.79 2.80
N ARG A 965 5.16 -16.01 3.43
CA ARG A 965 5.28 -15.93 4.90
C ARG A 965 4.96 -14.54 5.43
N SER A 966 5.41 -13.47 4.77
CA SER A 966 5.06 -12.09 5.13
C SER A 966 3.56 -11.80 4.99
N LEU A 967 2.91 -12.32 3.94
CA LEU A 967 1.46 -12.22 3.72
C LEU A 967 0.67 -13.01 4.76
N LEU A 968 1.08 -14.24 5.05
CA LEU A 968 0.40 -15.07 6.03
C LEU A 968 0.52 -14.48 7.44
N ASN A 969 1.71 -13.97 7.82
CA ASN A 969 1.86 -13.18 9.04
C ASN A 969 0.90 -11.97 9.06
N ALA A 970 0.80 -11.24 7.94
CA ALA A 970 -0.05 -10.04 7.83
C ALA A 970 -1.56 -10.34 7.90
N LEU A 971 -2.03 -11.39 7.24
CA LEU A 971 -3.45 -11.78 7.21
C LEU A 971 -3.88 -12.47 8.51
N GLU A 972 -2.98 -13.17 9.18
CA GLU A 972 -3.17 -13.63 10.57
C GLU A 972 -3.33 -12.44 11.53
N GLN A 973 -2.60 -11.35 11.27
CA GLN A 973 -2.61 -10.11 12.06
C GLN A 973 -3.77 -9.15 11.73
N SER A 974 -4.43 -9.26 10.58
CA SER A 974 -5.60 -8.43 10.26
C SER A 974 -6.85 -8.94 10.98
N GLY A 975 -7.04 -10.26 11.00
CA GLY A 975 -7.92 -10.95 11.95
C GLY A 975 -9.41 -10.55 11.91
N SER A 976 -9.88 -9.98 10.79
CA SER A 976 -11.20 -9.38 10.63
C SER A 976 -11.89 -9.88 9.36
N LEU A 977 -13.18 -10.18 9.48
CA LEU A 977 -14.08 -10.54 8.37
C LEU A 977 -15.07 -9.40 8.02
N THR A 978 -14.91 -8.22 8.63
CA THR A 978 -15.80 -7.06 8.44
C THR A 978 -15.11 -5.85 7.80
N SER A 979 -13.82 -5.97 7.53
CA SER A 979 -12.97 -4.93 6.93
C SER A 979 -12.01 -5.57 5.94
N HIS A 980 -12.03 -5.12 4.69
CA HIS A 980 -11.14 -5.63 3.66
C HIS A 980 -9.73 -5.05 3.83
N LEU A 981 -8.71 -5.90 3.72
CA LEU A 981 -7.31 -5.50 3.72
C LEU A 981 -6.81 -5.35 2.28
N PRO A 982 -6.34 -4.15 1.85
CA PRO A 982 -5.76 -4.01 0.52
C PRO A 982 -4.44 -4.80 0.42
N ILE A 983 -4.32 -5.60 -0.63
CA ILE A 983 -3.08 -6.25 -1.03
C ILE A 983 -2.64 -5.61 -2.35
N ASP A 984 -1.43 -5.07 -2.33
CA ASP A 984 -0.79 -4.40 -3.45
C ASP A 984 0.56 -5.05 -3.74
N ILE A 985 0.83 -5.30 -5.03
CA ILE A 985 2.02 -5.97 -5.52
C ILE A 985 2.68 -5.10 -6.60
N ILE A 986 4.00 -5.01 -6.58
CA ILE A 986 4.79 -4.50 -7.72
C ILE A 986 5.97 -5.43 -8.03
N GLY A 987 6.37 -5.57 -9.30
CA GLY A 987 7.60 -6.28 -9.66
C GLY A 987 8.14 -6.01 -11.07
N TYR A 988 9.43 -6.28 -11.31
CA TYR A 988 10.12 -6.06 -12.60
C TYR A 988 10.80 -7.35 -13.07
N SER A 989 10.94 -7.60 -14.38
CA SER A 989 11.73 -8.71 -14.93
C SER A 989 11.24 -10.05 -14.37
N ARG A 990 12.16 -10.90 -13.91
CA ARG A 990 11.83 -12.15 -13.21
C ARG A 990 11.07 -11.89 -11.90
N GLY A 991 11.25 -10.73 -11.26
CA GLY A 991 10.42 -10.24 -10.16
C GLY A 991 8.97 -9.92 -10.55
N ALA A 992 8.70 -9.46 -11.78
CA ALA A 992 7.35 -9.31 -12.30
C ALA A 992 6.69 -10.68 -12.52
N ALA A 993 7.44 -11.66 -13.02
CA ALA A 993 6.97 -13.03 -13.14
C ALA A 993 6.68 -13.67 -11.76
N LEU A 994 7.44 -13.29 -10.73
CA LEU A 994 7.19 -13.71 -9.34
C LEU A 994 6.03 -12.94 -8.69
N ALA A 995 5.83 -11.67 -9.03
CA ALA A 995 4.68 -10.87 -8.62
C ALA A 995 3.36 -11.47 -9.17
N ARG A 996 3.35 -11.88 -10.44
CA ARG A 996 2.24 -12.62 -11.07
C ARG A 996 1.98 -13.93 -10.32
N HIS A 997 2.99 -14.79 -10.20
CA HIS A 997 2.84 -16.08 -9.53
C HIS A 997 2.41 -15.96 -8.06
N PHE A 998 3.01 -15.04 -7.30
CA PHE A 998 2.60 -14.74 -5.93
C PHE A 998 1.15 -14.23 -5.88
N GLY A 999 0.77 -13.30 -6.76
CA GLY A 999 -0.60 -12.79 -6.84
C GLY A 999 -1.64 -13.85 -7.23
N ASN A 1000 -1.25 -14.84 -8.04
CA ASN A 1000 -2.08 -16.00 -8.35
C ASN A 1000 -2.17 -16.94 -7.15
N LEU A 1001 -1.07 -17.21 -6.42
CA LEU A 1001 -1.12 -17.95 -5.16
C LEU A 1001 -2.03 -17.25 -4.12
N VAL A 1002 -2.04 -15.91 -4.05
CA VAL A 1002 -3.04 -15.19 -3.23
C VAL A 1002 -4.44 -15.52 -3.73
N SER A 1003 -4.72 -15.30 -5.03
CA SER A 1003 -6.06 -15.43 -5.60
C SER A 1003 -6.60 -16.87 -5.62
N GLN A 1004 -5.75 -17.90 -5.71
CA GLN A 1004 -6.13 -19.32 -5.59
C GLN A 1004 -6.68 -19.64 -4.19
N HIS A 1005 -6.45 -18.75 -3.22
CA HIS A 1005 -6.97 -18.81 -1.87
C HIS A 1005 -7.91 -17.64 -1.54
N VAL A 1006 -8.41 -16.88 -2.52
CA VAL A 1006 -9.46 -15.86 -2.32
C VAL A 1006 -10.76 -16.26 -3.01
N GLU A 1007 -11.82 -16.44 -2.24
CA GLU A 1007 -13.18 -16.64 -2.75
C GLU A 1007 -14.07 -15.47 -2.32
N GLN A 1008 -14.72 -14.78 -3.27
CA GLN A 1008 -15.57 -13.60 -3.02
C GLN A 1008 -14.91 -12.47 -2.16
N GLY A 1009 -13.58 -12.34 -2.23
CA GLY A 1009 -12.82 -11.39 -1.41
C GLY A 1009 -12.43 -11.92 -0.02
N LEU A 1010 -12.80 -13.14 0.35
CA LEU A 1010 -12.32 -13.82 1.55
C LEU A 1010 -11.08 -14.64 1.21
N PHE A 1011 -9.91 -14.21 1.68
CA PHE A 1011 -8.71 -15.06 1.71
C PHE A 1011 -8.92 -16.22 2.69
N SER A 1012 -8.39 -17.40 2.36
CA SER A 1012 -8.55 -18.67 3.08
C SER A 1012 -7.47 -19.68 2.65
N TYR A 1013 -6.23 -19.52 3.15
CA TYR A 1013 -5.13 -20.48 2.89
C TYR A 1013 -4.76 -21.29 4.13
N ASN A 1014 -4.79 -22.61 4.00
CA ASN A 1014 -4.41 -23.61 5.01
C ASN A 1014 -2.87 -23.68 5.19
N ASP A 1015 -2.29 -22.71 5.89
CA ASP A 1015 -0.85 -22.67 6.16
C ASP A 1015 -0.39 -23.75 7.13
N ARG A 1016 0.68 -24.41 6.72
CA ARG A 1016 1.29 -25.56 7.39
C ARG A 1016 1.88 -25.28 8.76
N LEU A 1017 2.11 -24.02 9.14
CA LEU A 1017 2.71 -23.62 10.41
C LEU A 1017 1.86 -22.67 11.27
N ARG A 1018 0.89 -21.96 10.69
CA ARG A 1018 0.03 -20.95 11.37
C ARG A 1018 -1.46 -21.18 11.18
N GLY A 1019 -1.88 -21.57 9.98
CA GLY A 1019 -3.24 -21.99 9.77
C GLY A 1019 -3.96 -21.61 8.49
N LEU A 1020 -5.25 -22.01 8.39
CA LEU A 1020 -6.28 -21.36 7.57
C LEU A 1020 -6.43 -19.91 7.97
N ILE A 1021 -5.50 -19.11 7.52
CA ILE A 1021 -5.51 -17.68 7.73
C ILE A 1021 -6.65 -17.14 6.88
N THR A 1022 -7.69 -16.65 7.54
CA THR A 1022 -8.90 -16.11 6.92
C THR A 1022 -8.98 -14.61 7.18
N ALA A 1023 -9.09 -13.83 6.10
CA ALA A 1023 -9.24 -12.38 6.17
C ALA A 1023 -9.98 -11.89 4.92
N CYS A 1024 -10.82 -10.87 5.05
CA CYS A 1024 -11.31 -10.19 3.86
C CYS A 1024 -10.16 -9.36 3.25
N VAL A 1025 -9.95 -9.48 1.95
CA VAL A 1025 -8.85 -8.84 1.20
C VAL A 1025 -9.36 -8.25 -0.11
N ASP A 1026 -8.79 -7.11 -0.49
CA ASP A 1026 -8.98 -6.51 -1.81
C ASP A 1026 -7.66 -6.63 -2.59
N LEU A 1027 -7.68 -7.40 -3.69
CA LEU A 1027 -6.52 -7.58 -4.57
C LEU A 1027 -6.40 -6.37 -5.50
N ARG A 1028 -5.97 -5.23 -4.95
CA ARG A 1028 -6.20 -3.90 -5.54
C ARG A 1028 -5.31 -3.57 -6.74
N PHE A 1029 -4.00 -3.82 -6.64
CA PHE A 1029 -3.06 -3.45 -7.71
C PHE A 1029 -1.91 -4.45 -7.89
N MET A 1030 -1.62 -4.78 -9.15
CA MET A 1030 -0.40 -5.48 -9.56
C MET A 1030 0.35 -4.68 -10.65
N GLY A 1031 1.47 -4.07 -10.28
CA GLY A 1031 2.35 -3.34 -11.21
C GLY A 1031 3.52 -4.19 -11.71
N LEU A 1032 3.71 -4.30 -13.02
CA LEU A 1032 4.65 -5.22 -13.67
C LEU A 1032 5.54 -4.47 -14.67
N PHE A 1033 6.85 -4.65 -14.61
CA PHE A 1033 7.78 -4.09 -15.59
C PHE A 1033 8.52 -5.22 -16.31
N ASP A 1034 8.58 -5.16 -17.64
CA ASP A 1034 9.09 -6.13 -18.62
C ASP A 1034 9.22 -7.57 -18.11
N THR A 1035 8.09 -8.25 -17.95
CA THR A 1035 7.99 -9.61 -17.41
C THR A 1035 8.74 -10.58 -18.31
N VAL A 1036 9.91 -11.00 -17.85
CA VAL A 1036 10.70 -12.09 -18.42
C VAL A 1036 10.83 -13.10 -17.30
N ALA A 1037 10.33 -14.33 -17.48
CA ALA A 1037 10.36 -15.33 -16.42
C ALA A 1037 11.73 -16.02 -16.30
N GLN A 1038 12.13 -16.73 -17.38
CA GLN A 1038 13.43 -17.38 -17.53
C GLN A 1038 13.91 -18.19 -16.31
N PHE A 1039 12.99 -18.79 -15.54
CA PHE A 1039 13.35 -19.66 -14.42
C PHE A 1039 14.00 -20.94 -14.95
N GLY A 1040 15.04 -21.44 -14.29
CA GLY A 1040 15.89 -22.51 -14.83
C GLY A 1040 16.77 -22.03 -15.97
N ILE A 1041 17.59 -22.92 -16.53
CA ILE A 1041 18.48 -22.56 -17.65
C ILE A 1041 17.62 -22.33 -18.90
N ALA A 1042 17.75 -21.16 -19.51
CA ALA A 1042 16.98 -20.73 -20.69
C ALA A 1042 15.44 -20.77 -20.51
N GLY A 1043 14.92 -20.77 -19.27
CA GLY A 1043 13.49 -20.91 -18.98
C GLY A 1043 13.01 -22.34 -18.71
N SER A 1044 13.92 -23.31 -18.50
CA SER A 1044 13.58 -24.72 -18.24
C SER A 1044 12.61 -24.97 -17.08
N ASP A 1045 12.60 -24.08 -16.08
CA ASP A 1045 11.73 -24.14 -14.91
C ASP A 1045 10.52 -23.18 -14.99
N ASN A 1046 10.31 -22.45 -16.10
CA ASN A 1046 9.17 -21.53 -16.25
C ASN A 1046 7.83 -22.18 -15.87
N ALA A 1047 7.60 -23.41 -16.31
CA ALA A 1047 6.37 -24.18 -16.04
C ALA A 1047 6.18 -24.61 -14.57
N ASN A 1048 7.15 -24.38 -13.67
CA ASN A 1048 6.95 -24.54 -12.22
C ASN A 1048 6.25 -23.33 -11.57
N TYR A 1049 6.05 -22.25 -12.32
CA TYR A 1049 5.44 -21.01 -11.85
C TYR A 1049 4.17 -20.76 -12.65
N ASP A 1050 3.06 -20.52 -11.96
CA ASP A 1050 1.83 -20.03 -12.58
C ASP A 1050 2.02 -18.57 -12.96
N LEU A 1051 2.33 -18.32 -14.24
CA LEU A 1051 2.57 -16.97 -14.78
C LEU A 1051 1.31 -16.36 -15.40
N THR A 1052 0.13 -16.93 -15.17
CA THR A 1052 -1.12 -16.29 -15.57
C THR A 1052 -1.36 -15.01 -14.76
N ILE A 1053 -2.54 -14.39 -14.87
CA ILE A 1053 -2.98 -13.29 -14.01
C ILE A 1053 -4.43 -13.60 -13.63
N ALA A 1054 -4.69 -13.77 -12.34
CA ALA A 1054 -6.04 -14.04 -11.86
C ALA A 1054 -6.99 -12.85 -12.12
N PRO A 1055 -8.22 -13.08 -12.62
CA PRO A 1055 -9.19 -12.00 -12.89
C PRO A 1055 -9.78 -11.35 -11.62
N ALA A 1056 -9.37 -11.80 -10.42
CA ALA A 1056 -9.76 -11.23 -9.14
C ALA A 1056 -8.99 -9.94 -8.77
N TRP A 1057 -7.93 -9.59 -9.51
CA TRP A 1057 -7.20 -8.33 -9.32
C TRP A 1057 -8.00 -7.14 -9.87
N GLU A 1058 -8.19 -6.07 -9.10
CA GLU A 1058 -8.95 -4.88 -9.53
C GLU A 1058 -8.26 -4.15 -10.70
N TRP A 1059 -6.93 -4.01 -10.64
CA TRP A 1059 -6.15 -3.41 -11.71
C TRP A 1059 -4.75 -4.04 -11.82
N VAL A 1060 -4.32 -4.34 -13.05
CA VAL A 1060 -3.01 -4.91 -13.35
C VAL A 1060 -2.38 -4.14 -14.51
N ALA A 1061 -1.12 -3.75 -14.38
CA ALA A 1061 -0.46 -2.90 -15.37
C ALA A 1061 0.94 -3.43 -15.71
N HIS A 1062 1.23 -3.66 -16.99
CA HIS A 1062 2.47 -4.23 -17.49
C HIS A 1062 3.17 -3.31 -18.53
N ALA A 1063 4.33 -2.77 -18.16
CA ALA A 1063 5.22 -2.03 -19.07
C ALA A 1063 6.20 -2.97 -19.76
N VAL A 1064 6.47 -2.82 -21.07
CA VAL A 1064 7.19 -3.81 -21.91
C VAL A 1064 8.27 -3.15 -22.76
N ALA A 1065 9.46 -3.74 -22.86
CA ALA A 1065 10.55 -3.26 -23.71
C ALA A 1065 10.30 -3.55 -25.20
N LEU A 1066 10.39 -2.53 -26.06
CA LEU A 1066 10.40 -2.73 -27.52
C LEU A 1066 11.77 -3.16 -28.04
N HIS A 1067 12.87 -2.64 -27.49
CA HIS A 1067 14.20 -2.76 -28.11
C HIS A 1067 15.03 -3.91 -27.55
N GLU A 1068 14.47 -4.71 -26.65
CA GLU A 1068 15.07 -5.96 -26.23
C GLU A 1068 15.10 -6.95 -27.40
N ARG A 1069 16.30 -7.36 -27.82
CA ARG A 1069 16.53 -8.27 -28.95
C ARG A 1069 17.14 -9.61 -28.52
N ARG A 1070 17.45 -9.82 -27.24
CA ARG A 1070 18.05 -11.07 -26.77
C ARG A 1070 17.00 -12.17 -26.76
N TRP A 1071 17.15 -13.13 -27.67
CA TRP A 1071 16.43 -14.42 -27.73
C TRP A 1071 16.23 -15.13 -26.37
N LEU A 1072 17.16 -14.97 -25.43
CA LEU A 1072 17.10 -15.52 -24.06
C LEU A 1072 16.31 -14.64 -23.06
N PHE A 1073 15.66 -13.57 -23.49
CA PHE A 1073 14.79 -12.70 -22.67
C PHE A 1073 13.33 -12.70 -23.18
N PRO A 1074 12.69 -13.87 -23.40
CA PRO A 1074 11.33 -13.93 -23.92
C PRO A 1074 10.37 -13.16 -23.01
N LEU A 1075 9.54 -12.32 -23.63
CA LEU A 1075 8.49 -11.60 -22.94
C LEU A 1075 7.40 -12.59 -22.54
N VAL A 1076 6.96 -12.57 -21.28
CA VAL A 1076 5.71 -13.19 -20.86
C VAL A 1076 4.63 -12.11 -20.93
N SER A 1077 3.79 -12.17 -21.97
CA SER A 1077 2.68 -11.24 -22.14
C SER A 1077 1.73 -11.31 -20.94
N ALA A 1078 0.98 -10.25 -20.71
CA ALA A 1078 -0.13 -10.15 -19.77
C ALA A 1078 -1.49 -10.09 -20.50
N ALA A 1079 -1.47 -9.81 -21.81
CA ALA A 1079 -2.67 -9.74 -22.67
C ALA A 1079 -3.24 -11.11 -23.05
N ASP A 1080 -2.49 -12.20 -22.87
CA ASP A 1080 -2.96 -13.57 -23.11
C ASP A 1080 -3.95 -14.06 -22.03
N THR A 1081 -3.92 -13.43 -20.85
CA THR A 1081 -4.77 -13.82 -19.71
C THR A 1081 -6.11 -13.11 -19.71
N GLN A 1082 -7.18 -13.88 -19.47
CA GLN A 1082 -8.56 -13.53 -19.80
C GLN A 1082 -9.26 -12.52 -18.84
N GLY A 1083 -8.62 -11.40 -18.46
CA GLY A 1083 -9.13 -10.44 -17.49
C GLY A 1083 -8.99 -8.96 -17.88
N ASN A 1084 -10.11 -8.28 -18.22
CA ASN A 1084 -10.16 -6.87 -18.67
C ASN A 1084 -9.44 -5.83 -17.78
N ASN A 1085 -9.15 -6.21 -16.54
CA ASN A 1085 -8.41 -5.45 -15.52
C ASN A 1085 -6.92 -5.25 -15.85
N ILE A 1086 -6.40 -5.93 -16.88
CA ILE A 1086 -4.98 -5.90 -17.27
C ILE A 1086 -4.73 -4.89 -18.39
N ILE A 1087 -3.68 -4.07 -18.29
CA ILE A 1087 -3.17 -3.20 -19.37
C ILE A 1087 -1.69 -3.46 -19.66
N GLU A 1088 -1.36 -3.85 -20.89
CA GLU A 1088 0.00 -4.10 -21.38
C GLU A 1088 0.45 -3.00 -22.37
N ALA A 1089 1.73 -2.61 -22.34
CA ALA A 1089 2.20 -1.36 -22.96
C ALA A 1089 3.67 -1.42 -23.49
N PRO A 1090 3.94 -1.21 -24.79
CA PRO A 1090 5.30 -1.12 -25.37
C PRO A 1090 6.09 0.18 -25.09
N PHE A 1091 7.38 0.14 -24.76
CA PHE A 1091 8.23 1.32 -24.48
C PHE A 1091 9.52 1.33 -25.31
N ILE A 1092 10.06 2.50 -25.64
CA ILE A 1092 11.46 2.60 -26.08
C ILE A 1092 12.36 2.26 -24.90
N GLY A 1093 13.34 1.40 -25.17
CA GLY A 1093 14.15 0.75 -24.16
C GLY A 1093 14.38 -0.73 -24.46
N ALA A 1094 15.57 -1.24 -24.11
CA ALA A 1094 15.79 -2.67 -23.87
C ALA A 1094 15.25 -3.06 -22.47
N HIS A 1095 15.42 -4.31 -22.05
CA HIS A 1095 14.86 -4.82 -20.78
C HIS A 1095 15.20 -3.94 -19.55
N ALA A 1096 16.45 -3.48 -19.47
CA ALA A 1096 16.95 -2.63 -18.38
C ALA A 1096 16.26 -1.25 -18.35
N ASP A 1097 15.91 -0.71 -19.52
CA ASP A 1097 15.37 0.65 -19.68
C ASP A 1097 13.88 0.77 -19.29
N ILE A 1098 13.28 -0.29 -18.73
CA ILE A 1098 11.85 -0.31 -18.34
C ILE A 1098 11.69 -0.38 -16.82
N GLY A 1099 12.36 -1.31 -16.15
CA GLY A 1099 12.30 -1.44 -14.69
C GLY A 1099 13.64 -1.68 -14.02
N GLY A 1100 14.72 -1.69 -14.80
CA GLY A 1100 16.08 -1.80 -14.30
C GLY A 1100 16.43 -0.67 -13.35
N GLY A 1101 17.39 -0.94 -12.48
CA GLY A 1101 18.14 0.11 -11.81
C GLY A 1101 19.51 0.27 -12.45
N VAL A 1102 20.28 1.21 -11.91
CA VAL A 1102 21.69 1.41 -12.27
C VAL A 1102 22.48 0.18 -11.80
N LEU A 1103 22.71 -0.76 -12.72
CA LEU A 1103 23.61 -1.89 -12.48
C LEU A 1103 25.04 -1.37 -12.28
N GLN A 1104 25.82 -2.09 -11.49
CA GLN A 1104 27.23 -1.80 -11.28
C GLN A 1104 28.11 -2.82 -12.04
N ASP A 1105 29.29 -2.39 -12.46
CA ASP A 1105 30.29 -3.23 -13.13
C ASP A 1105 31.10 -4.05 -12.12
N ASP A 1106 32.04 -4.88 -12.58
CA ASP A 1106 32.93 -5.68 -11.72
C ASP A 1106 33.98 -4.83 -10.95
N ALA A 1107 33.93 -3.49 -10.99
CA ALA A 1107 34.69 -2.58 -10.13
C ALA A 1107 33.81 -1.80 -9.12
N GLY A 1108 32.49 -1.93 -9.19
CA GLY A 1108 31.55 -1.17 -8.36
C GLY A 1108 31.42 0.29 -8.81
N GLN A 1109 31.79 0.59 -10.07
CA GLN A 1109 31.29 1.76 -10.77
C GLN A 1109 29.86 1.47 -11.22
N ALA A 1110 29.00 2.49 -11.12
CA ALA A 1110 27.76 2.48 -11.87
C ALA A 1110 28.11 2.50 -13.37
N PHE A 1111 27.49 1.63 -14.17
CA PHE A 1111 27.37 1.94 -15.59
C PHE A 1111 26.64 3.29 -15.72
N PRO A 1112 26.99 4.15 -16.69
CA PRO A 1112 26.37 5.46 -16.88
C PRO A 1112 24.97 5.34 -17.49
N ALA A 1113 24.08 4.60 -16.81
CA ALA A 1113 22.74 4.31 -17.26
C ALA A 1113 21.96 5.59 -17.53
N GLY A 1114 21.31 5.63 -18.69
CA GLY A 1114 20.27 6.60 -18.98
C GLY A 1114 19.12 6.56 -17.98
N ASP A 1115 18.47 7.70 -17.79
CA ASP A 1115 17.24 7.83 -16.99
C ASP A 1115 15.97 7.44 -17.79
N LEU A 1116 16.14 6.81 -18.96
CA LEU A 1116 15.07 6.30 -19.82
C LEU A 1116 14.10 5.37 -19.06
N ALA A 1117 14.57 4.64 -18.05
CA ALA A 1117 13.72 3.82 -17.17
C ALA A 1117 12.73 4.63 -16.32
N ASP A 1118 13.02 5.89 -16.00
CA ASP A 1118 12.09 6.73 -15.24
C ASP A 1118 10.83 7.11 -16.03
N VAL A 1119 10.84 6.94 -17.37
CA VAL A 1119 9.62 6.97 -18.20
C VAL A 1119 8.64 5.89 -17.73
N ALA A 1120 9.06 4.63 -17.73
CA ALA A 1120 8.23 3.51 -17.30
C ALA A 1120 7.94 3.52 -15.79
N LEU A 1121 8.84 4.08 -14.95
CA LEU A 1121 8.51 4.35 -13.54
C LEU A 1121 7.28 5.24 -13.42
N ASN A 1122 7.28 6.36 -14.14
CA ASN A 1122 6.20 7.32 -14.07
C ASN A 1122 4.90 6.68 -14.54
N TRP A 1123 4.93 5.85 -15.59
CA TRP A 1123 3.80 5.00 -15.97
C TRP A 1123 3.24 4.21 -14.78
N MET A 1124 4.06 3.37 -14.14
CA MET A 1124 3.56 2.54 -13.04
C MET A 1124 3.10 3.36 -11.83
N LEU A 1125 3.79 4.45 -11.52
CA LEU A 1125 3.51 5.34 -10.38
C LEU A 1125 2.16 6.04 -10.47
N TRP A 1126 1.58 6.21 -11.66
CA TRP A 1126 0.18 6.59 -11.73
C TRP A 1126 -0.74 5.39 -12.01
N GLN A 1127 -0.40 4.34 -12.77
CA GLN A 1127 -1.29 3.16 -12.91
C GLN A 1127 -1.79 2.67 -11.55
N ALA A 1128 -0.89 2.72 -10.56
CA ALA A 1128 -1.18 2.49 -9.16
C ALA A 1128 -2.16 3.52 -8.54
N ARG A 1129 -1.98 4.82 -8.80
CA ARG A 1129 -2.93 5.91 -8.44
C ARG A 1129 -4.29 5.78 -9.14
N ALA A 1130 -4.38 5.18 -10.33
CA ALA A 1130 -5.65 4.85 -10.99
C ALA A 1130 -6.41 3.78 -10.19
N ALA A 1131 -5.69 2.78 -9.68
CA ALA A 1131 -6.14 1.81 -8.67
C ALA A 1131 -6.21 2.41 -7.24
N SER A 1132 -6.24 3.74 -7.10
CA SER A 1132 -6.35 4.48 -5.83
C SER A 1132 -5.19 4.32 -4.83
N LEU A 1133 -4.01 3.84 -5.23
CA LEU A 1133 -2.83 3.77 -4.35
C LEU A 1133 -2.19 5.16 -4.14
N ARG A 1134 -1.78 5.46 -2.91
CA ARG A 1134 -1.10 6.73 -2.59
C ARG A 1134 0.43 6.57 -2.57
N PHE A 1135 1.11 7.32 -3.43
CA PHE A 1135 2.58 7.45 -3.50
C PHE A 1135 3.04 8.90 -3.35
N ASN A 1136 4.22 9.08 -2.73
CA ASN A 1136 5.02 10.30 -2.74
C ASN A 1136 5.50 10.65 -4.17
N ASN A 1137 5.83 11.93 -4.40
CA ASN A 1137 6.32 12.44 -5.69
C ASN A 1137 7.86 12.37 -5.79
N GLY A 1138 8.46 11.23 -5.40
CA GLY A 1138 9.88 10.93 -5.55
C GLY A 1138 10.89 11.99 -5.10
N PRO A 1139 12.16 11.86 -5.53
CA PRO A 1139 13.01 13.00 -5.88
C PRO A 1139 12.70 13.49 -7.31
N ALA A 1140 13.14 14.70 -7.69
CA ALA A 1140 12.86 15.24 -9.03
C ALA A 1140 13.59 14.50 -10.17
N SER A 1141 14.74 13.89 -9.89
CA SER A 1141 15.48 13.05 -10.85
C SER A 1141 14.65 11.89 -11.40
N ASP A 1142 13.64 11.44 -10.65
CA ASP A 1142 12.82 10.28 -11.00
C ASP A 1142 11.53 10.74 -11.73
N HIS A 1143 11.53 11.98 -12.23
CA HIS A 1143 10.47 12.67 -12.98
C HIS A 1143 10.98 13.50 -14.19
N GLU A 1144 12.26 13.87 -14.24
CA GLU A 1144 12.88 14.68 -15.30
C GLU A 1144 13.88 13.82 -16.09
N ILE A 1145 13.54 13.43 -17.33
CA ILE A 1145 14.38 12.57 -18.18
C ILE A 1145 15.46 13.42 -18.85
N SER A 1146 16.69 13.33 -18.35
CA SER A 1146 17.82 14.21 -18.66
C SER A 1146 18.95 13.54 -19.46
N ASN A 1147 19.03 12.21 -19.42
CA ASN A 1147 20.03 11.38 -20.07
C ASN A 1147 19.34 10.19 -20.78
N PRO A 1148 18.64 10.42 -21.91
CA PRO A 1148 17.76 9.42 -22.53
C PRO A 1148 18.53 8.41 -23.40
N VAL A 1149 19.49 7.71 -22.81
CA VAL A 1149 20.28 6.67 -23.51
C VAL A 1149 19.45 5.41 -23.69
N LEU A 1150 19.38 4.90 -24.92
CA LEU A 1150 18.93 3.55 -25.23
C LEU A 1150 20.12 2.59 -25.19
N HIS A 1151 19.98 1.50 -24.43
CA HIS A 1151 21.00 0.46 -24.35
C HIS A 1151 20.64 -0.77 -25.19
N ASP A 1152 21.65 -1.52 -25.65
CA ASP A 1152 21.52 -2.82 -26.30
C ASP A 1152 22.62 -3.75 -25.75
N GLU A 1153 22.23 -4.54 -24.75
CA GLU A 1153 23.03 -5.49 -23.99
C GLU A 1153 23.54 -6.71 -24.80
N ARG A 1154 23.58 -6.60 -26.12
CA ARG A 1154 24.20 -7.57 -27.02
C ARG A 1154 25.64 -7.15 -27.29
N SER A 1155 26.55 -8.13 -27.31
CA SER A 1155 27.95 -7.88 -27.68
C SER A 1155 28.06 -7.34 -29.11
N THR A 1156 29.13 -6.61 -29.38
CA THR A 1156 29.44 -6.01 -30.70
C THR A 1156 29.33 -7.02 -31.86
N LEU A 1157 29.76 -8.27 -31.62
CA LEU A 1157 29.59 -9.38 -32.58
C LEU A 1157 28.10 -9.70 -32.81
N LEU A 1158 27.32 -9.87 -31.74
CA LEU A 1158 25.88 -10.16 -31.83
C LEU A 1158 25.10 -9.01 -32.47
N ARG A 1159 25.40 -7.74 -32.15
CA ARG A 1159 24.83 -6.57 -32.84
C ARG A 1159 25.10 -6.53 -34.34
N SER A 1160 26.17 -7.19 -34.78
CA SER A 1160 26.60 -7.25 -36.18
C SER A 1160 26.10 -8.49 -36.95
N ILE A 1161 25.59 -9.52 -36.27
CA ILE A 1161 25.15 -10.79 -36.91
C ILE A 1161 23.73 -11.26 -36.53
N GLN A 1162 23.10 -10.65 -35.52
CA GLN A 1162 21.79 -11.04 -34.99
C GLN A 1162 20.75 -9.94 -35.25
N ASP A 1163 20.13 -9.90 -36.43
CA ASP A 1163 18.95 -9.03 -36.65
C ASP A 1163 17.64 -9.60 -36.05
N GLY A 1164 17.69 -10.85 -35.55
CA GLY A 1164 16.58 -11.54 -34.88
C GLY A 1164 16.14 -10.91 -33.55
N ASP A 1165 15.03 -11.41 -33.02
CA ASP A 1165 14.27 -10.80 -31.92
C ASP A 1165 14.14 -11.74 -30.70
N ARG A 1166 13.65 -11.22 -29.56
CA ARG A 1166 13.13 -12.10 -28.49
C ARG A 1166 11.78 -12.69 -28.89
N SER A 1167 11.39 -13.84 -28.34
CA SER A 1167 10.04 -14.40 -28.53
C SER A 1167 9.03 -13.83 -27.52
N ILE A 1168 7.74 -14.05 -27.76
CA ILE A 1168 6.68 -13.79 -26.77
C ILE A 1168 6.03 -15.11 -26.35
N GLN A 1169 5.82 -15.26 -25.06
CA GLN A 1169 5.18 -16.38 -24.39
C GLN A 1169 3.90 -15.92 -23.68
N THR A 1170 2.95 -16.83 -23.55
CA THR A 1170 1.78 -16.69 -22.67
C THR A 1170 2.17 -16.86 -21.20
N GLY A 1171 1.31 -16.43 -20.28
CA GLY A 1171 1.36 -16.82 -18.87
C GLY A 1171 1.19 -18.33 -18.63
N ALA A 1172 0.68 -19.07 -19.62
CA ALA A 1172 0.69 -20.53 -19.64
C ALA A 1172 2.02 -21.14 -20.14
N GLY A 1173 3.01 -20.32 -20.50
CA GLY A 1173 4.32 -20.77 -21.00
C GLY A 1173 4.33 -21.28 -22.45
N THR A 1174 3.20 -21.18 -23.17
CA THR A 1174 3.14 -21.49 -24.60
C THR A 1174 3.73 -20.35 -25.42
N LEU A 1175 4.27 -20.67 -26.60
CA LEU A 1175 4.79 -19.67 -27.53
C LEU A 1175 3.61 -18.93 -28.19
N LEU A 1176 3.52 -17.61 -27.99
CA LEU A 1176 2.55 -16.74 -28.64
C LEU A 1176 3.08 -16.25 -30.00
N HIS A 1177 4.37 -15.87 -30.04
CA HIS A 1177 5.09 -15.45 -31.23
C HIS A 1177 6.54 -15.93 -31.19
N ASN A 1178 7.07 -16.37 -32.34
CA ASN A 1178 8.49 -16.77 -32.47
C ASN A 1178 9.39 -15.56 -32.26
N TYR A 1179 8.94 -14.39 -32.72
CA TYR A 1179 9.63 -13.12 -32.63
C TYR A 1179 8.65 -12.03 -32.18
N GLN A 1180 9.04 -11.19 -31.23
CA GLN A 1180 8.27 -10.05 -30.77
C GLN A 1180 7.85 -9.16 -31.95
N HIS A 1181 8.68 -9.08 -32.99
CA HIS A 1181 8.39 -8.48 -34.30
C HIS A 1181 7.00 -8.84 -34.85
N GLU A 1182 6.54 -10.07 -34.67
CA GLU A 1182 5.26 -10.60 -35.17
C GLU A 1182 4.04 -10.08 -34.38
N HIS A 1183 4.23 -9.62 -33.13
CA HIS A 1183 3.13 -9.20 -32.26
C HIS A 1183 2.61 -7.81 -32.63
N GLU A 1184 1.30 -7.70 -32.83
CA GLU A 1184 0.69 -6.52 -33.44
C GLU A 1184 0.99 -5.20 -32.69
N LYS A 1185 1.10 -5.27 -31.35
CA LYS A 1185 1.10 -4.08 -30.46
C LYS A 1185 2.34 -3.98 -29.57
N LEU A 1186 3.30 -4.88 -29.77
CA LEU A 1186 4.58 -4.89 -29.05
C LEU A 1186 5.76 -5.12 -30.01
N GLY A 1187 5.51 -5.16 -31.32
CA GLY A 1187 6.41 -5.77 -32.29
C GLY A 1187 7.03 -4.83 -33.31
N GLY A 1188 7.20 -5.35 -34.53
CA GLY A 1188 8.04 -4.76 -35.57
C GLY A 1188 7.51 -3.43 -36.08
N ARG A 1189 6.19 -3.24 -36.04
CA ARG A 1189 5.47 -2.00 -36.38
C ARG A 1189 5.85 -0.88 -35.41
N GLN A 1190 5.51 -1.03 -34.13
CA GLN A 1190 5.84 -0.08 -33.07
C GLN A 1190 7.35 0.13 -32.92
N ARG A 1191 8.17 -0.91 -33.14
CA ARG A 1191 9.63 -0.75 -33.19
C ARG A 1191 10.08 0.09 -34.39
N ALA A 1192 9.57 -0.16 -35.60
CA ALA A 1192 9.92 0.63 -36.79
C ALA A 1192 9.40 2.09 -36.75
N GLU A 1193 8.42 2.37 -35.90
CA GLU A 1193 8.00 3.75 -35.59
C GLU A 1193 8.92 4.42 -34.58
N THR A 1194 9.31 3.71 -33.53
CA THR A 1194 10.22 4.22 -32.49
C THR A 1194 11.69 4.31 -32.90
N GLU A 1195 12.15 3.46 -33.81
CA GLU A 1195 13.50 3.50 -34.40
C GLU A 1195 13.82 4.86 -35.05
N LYS A 1196 12.80 5.60 -35.51
CA LYS A 1196 12.91 6.96 -36.08
C LYS A 1196 13.24 8.04 -35.02
N LEU A 1197 13.07 7.71 -33.75
CA LEU A 1197 13.19 8.58 -32.58
C LEU A 1197 14.50 8.33 -31.83
N ILE A 1198 15.35 7.44 -32.37
CA ILE A 1198 16.61 7.01 -31.77
C ILE A 1198 17.75 7.51 -32.66
N GLN A 1199 18.49 8.49 -32.18
CA GLN A 1199 19.68 9.01 -32.84
C GLN A 1199 20.84 8.04 -32.62
N ARG A 1200 21.13 7.20 -33.62
CA ARG A 1200 22.22 6.22 -33.56
C ARG A 1200 23.53 6.78 -34.14
N PRO A 1201 24.68 6.60 -33.47
CA PRO A 1201 25.99 6.76 -34.08
C PRO A 1201 26.17 5.82 -35.29
N ASP A 1202 26.91 6.23 -36.32
CA ASP A 1202 27.14 5.39 -37.52
C ASP A 1202 27.78 4.02 -37.18
N ASP A 1203 28.54 3.95 -36.09
CA ASP A 1203 29.25 2.77 -35.62
C ASP A 1203 28.49 1.96 -34.53
N TRP A 1204 27.21 2.25 -34.23
CA TRP A 1204 26.48 1.68 -33.08
C TRP A 1204 26.44 0.14 -32.99
N ARG A 1205 26.52 -0.56 -34.13
CA ARG A 1205 26.62 -2.04 -34.17
C ARG A 1205 28.03 -2.53 -33.82
N SER A 1206 29.04 -1.73 -34.15
CA SER A 1206 30.47 -1.96 -33.94
C SER A 1206 31.03 -1.30 -32.67
N SER A 1207 30.23 -0.53 -31.93
CA SER A 1207 30.65 0.11 -30.68
C SER A 1207 30.83 -0.92 -29.55
N ALA A 1208 31.71 -0.60 -28.59
CA ALA A 1208 32.01 -1.47 -27.45
C ALA A 1208 31.08 -1.28 -26.24
N GLY A 1209 30.47 -0.09 -26.09
CA GLY A 1209 29.50 0.21 -25.04
C GLY A 1209 28.11 -0.38 -25.32
N ALA A 1210 27.26 -0.44 -24.29
CA ALA A 1210 25.86 -0.84 -24.45
C ALA A 1210 25.00 0.30 -25.05
N ASP A 1211 25.43 1.54 -24.88
CA ASP A 1211 24.87 2.77 -25.45
C ASP A 1211 24.82 2.66 -26.99
N VAL A 1212 23.60 2.63 -27.56
CA VAL A 1212 23.39 2.46 -29.02
C VAL A 1212 22.53 3.55 -29.66
N GLY A 1213 22.10 4.53 -28.89
CA GLY A 1213 21.49 5.75 -29.39
C GLY A 1213 20.96 6.65 -28.28
N LEU A 1214 20.79 7.93 -28.60
CA LEU A 1214 20.05 8.86 -27.77
C LEU A 1214 18.60 8.89 -28.25
N VAL A 1215 17.65 8.67 -27.35
CA VAL A 1215 16.24 8.83 -27.65
C VAL A 1215 15.92 10.32 -27.67
N ASP A 1216 15.37 10.80 -28.79
CA ASP A 1216 14.74 12.12 -28.85
C ASP A 1216 13.56 12.10 -27.88
N MET A 1217 13.71 12.72 -26.71
CA MET A 1217 12.64 12.75 -25.71
C MET A 1217 11.44 13.62 -26.12
N SER A 1218 11.55 14.48 -27.13
CA SER A 1218 10.39 15.20 -27.68
C SER A 1218 9.63 14.33 -28.69
N GLY A 1219 10.36 13.58 -29.51
CA GLY A 1219 9.80 12.58 -30.41
C GLY A 1219 9.26 11.34 -29.68
N TYR A 1220 9.93 10.86 -28.64
CA TYR A 1220 9.47 9.79 -27.76
C TYR A 1220 8.37 10.26 -26.81
N ALA A 1221 8.37 11.54 -26.39
CA ALA A 1221 7.16 12.18 -25.87
C ALA A 1221 6.01 12.04 -26.89
N GLU A 1222 6.07 12.72 -28.04
CA GLU A 1222 4.97 12.64 -29.02
C GLU A 1222 4.61 11.19 -29.38
N TRP A 1223 5.58 10.26 -29.46
CA TRP A 1223 5.29 8.83 -29.57
C TRP A 1223 4.53 8.32 -28.38
N LEU A 1224 4.96 8.48 -27.13
CA LEU A 1224 4.32 7.99 -25.90
C LEU A 1224 2.84 8.35 -25.72
N GLN A 1225 2.24 9.14 -26.62
CA GLN A 1225 0.79 9.29 -26.75
C GLN A 1225 0.21 9.28 -28.19
N ASN A 1226 1.01 8.96 -29.20
CA ASN A 1226 0.57 8.38 -30.47
C ASN A 1226 0.77 6.82 -30.56
N GLU A 1227 1.74 6.21 -29.87
CA GLU A 1227 1.66 4.90 -29.18
C GLU A 1227 2.16 4.98 -27.68
N LEU A 1228 1.47 4.39 -26.69
CA LEU A 1228 1.43 4.58 -25.21
C LEU A 1228 0.51 5.63 -24.56
N GLY A 1229 -0.32 6.34 -25.29
CA GLY A 1229 -1.47 7.07 -24.75
C GLY A 1229 -1.28 8.16 -23.69
N TRP A 1230 -0.08 8.55 -23.21
CA TRP A 1230 0.04 9.77 -22.39
C TRP A 1230 1.39 10.53 -22.40
N ARG A 1231 1.38 11.65 -21.67
CA ARG A 1231 1.51 13.01 -22.20
C ARG A 1231 2.71 13.79 -21.61
N VAL A 1232 3.84 13.06 -21.53
CA VAL A 1232 5.19 13.24 -20.91
C VAL A 1232 5.58 14.62 -20.45
#